data_AF-A0A1V0B175-F1
#
_entry.id   AF-A0A1V0B175-F1
#
_cell.length_a   1.000
_cell.length_b   1.000
_cell.length_c   1.000
_cell.angle_alpha   90.00
_cell.angle_beta   90.00
_cell.angle_gamma   90.00
#
_symmetry.space_group_name_H-M   'P 1'
#
loop_
_entity.id
_entity.type
_entity.pdbx_description
1 polymer ?
#
loop_
_entity_poly.entity_id
_entity_poly.type
_entity_poly.pdbx_seq_one_letter_code
_entity_poly.pdbx_strand_id
1 'polypeptide(L)'
;MPRVWPALAGGNWSMISPSMACSSGIRFTAWGKVWCQLRRRARRPPTCIGSWWLGSVAIHGLYWRACMSLVEESETGLIRRLAAGWLGLLVGMAIPWPAQAFNPLSGPLTGCTTATSQAALSTGELLADSRLFRTSFDRQDWSGRVEAYALEQGGELGRRLWSSDERLTPIQQPRLYQTWRQAVGALAGAAVPLDAFTADSFGPAQRQQLSEAAQRAGLPAGQDQALLDWARGETVASLRPRQRLLGDVINAELRYAAPAQVAHDYGVAGYTGYWQFKQTSMTSLLVLGANDGFLHILDAETGNPQLAYLPAAAITGLEQRARVDYGHSAEHRSGMDGPITLADAQIAGQWSTVAVAGMGAGGQGLSAVRLFDQARGAGALGGLWDVHASDPAYADLGYSYGQPQIAYLDGRWVVISGNGYGSRRAQAALYVLALDDGRLLRQLDVGEAGANGLSAPVLVHDAQGQVQVAYAGDLQGRLWKFELSGGAAGWRVAFAGEPLFQAAAGQPISVAPVAVRHPQGGHLLLFGTGKFLEAADRMDLEGQAFYAIWDRPGGQPAIGPADLLAQRITDEFDTAQGQSRQVSQERVDWSTQRGWYLPLGVAGERVTRAAQVSAGRVLFTTAYLRSDGQDACLSEAGGWLMVLDLYSGAMLPTALLGSATDGQGDENGDETGSAIAGLEQGVGLPGEILLLDVPDLALDETGQPVSGGGQGLFCDNRRETCQCPERASACLSEHRRPACVEQQVITPGSGGLARQRLTNNCRFTQALWRQLM
;
A
#
# COMPACT_ATOMS: atom_id res chain seq x y z
N MET A 1 -16.37 -60.14 6.10
CA MET A 1 -17.67 -60.79 5.84
C MET A 1 -18.47 -60.82 7.14
N PRO A 2 -19.79 -60.53 7.12
CA PRO A 2 -20.52 -59.98 8.26
C PRO A 2 -21.35 -61.05 9.00
N ARG A 3 -21.70 -60.82 10.29
CA ARG A 3 -23.03 -61.12 10.85
C ARG A 3 -23.20 -60.73 12.34
N VAL A 4 -24.23 -59.91 12.50
CA VAL A 4 -25.04 -59.37 13.61
C VAL A 4 -25.44 -60.33 14.78
N TRP A 5 -25.22 -59.84 16.02
CA TRP A 5 -26.04 -59.86 17.29
C TRP A 5 -26.32 -61.20 18.04
N PRO A 6 -26.77 -61.24 19.35
CA PRO A 6 -27.43 -60.23 20.20
C PRO A 6 -27.07 -60.20 21.72
N ALA A 7 -27.90 -59.45 22.47
CA ALA A 7 -27.85 -58.95 23.85
C ALA A 7 -28.27 -59.91 25.00
N LEU A 8 -28.16 -59.41 26.25
CA LEU A 8 -28.97 -59.58 27.51
C LEU A 8 -28.01 -59.62 28.74
N ALA A 9 -28.28 -59.11 29.95
CA ALA A 9 -29.33 -58.29 30.57
C ALA A 9 -28.91 -57.97 32.04
N GLY A 10 -29.45 -56.89 32.64
CA GLY A 10 -29.42 -56.61 34.08
C GLY A 10 -30.04 -55.26 34.48
N GLY A 11 -31.36 -55.21 34.76
CA GLY A 11 -32.12 -54.06 35.34
C GLY A 11 -31.98 -53.99 36.88
N ASN A 12 -32.58 -53.09 37.69
CA ASN A 12 -33.76 -52.20 37.66
C ASN A 12 -33.51 -51.00 38.63
N TRP A 13 -33.85 -49.72 38.34
CA TRP A 13 -35.11 -48.94 38.50
C TRP A 13 -35.64 -48.63 39.92
N SER A 14 -35.75 -47.33 40.25
CA SER A 14 -36.91 -46.71 40.94
C SER A 14 -36.90 -45.15 40.90
N MET A 15 -38.07 -44.57 40.63
CA MET A 15 -38.45 -43.14 40.53
C MET A 15 -38.83 -42.49 41.89
N ILE A 16 -38.87 -41.15 41.98
CA ILE A 16 -40.06 -40.27 42.25
C ILE A 16 -39.62 -38.77 42.38
N SER A 17 -40.50 -37.89 41.87
CA SER A 17 -40.53 -36.40 41.69
C SER A 17 -40.75 -35.58 42.99
N PRO A 18 -41.18 -34.27 43.07
CA PRO A 18 -41.32 -33.14 42.08
C PRO A 18 -41.00 -31.69 42.60
N SER A 19 -41.22 -30.66 41.73
CA SER A 19 -41.72 -29.26 42.00
C SER A 19 -40.76 -28.17 42.57
N MET A 20 -40.87 -26.83 42.41
CA MET A 20 -41.84 -25.82 41.88
C MET A 20 -41.07 -24.45 41.74
N ALA A 21 -41.22 -23.62 40.68
CA ALA A 21 -42.13 -22.47 40.45
C ALA A 21 -41.76 -21.04 40.98
N CYS A 22 -41.69 -20.08 40.04
CA CYS A 22 -42.18 -18.68 39.96
C CYS A 22 -42.07 -17.58 41.05
N SER A 23 -41.94 -16.33 40.53
CA SER A 23 -42.35 -14.99 41.05
C SER A 23 -41.37 -14.31 42.02
N SER A 24 -41.23 -12.99 42.17
CA SER A 24 -41.82 -11.72 41.69
C SER A 24 -40.83 -10.60 42.13
N GLY A 25 -40.60 -9.49 41.43
CA GLY A 25 -41.39 -8.24 41.51
C GLY A 25 -41.01 -7.31 42.70
N ILE A 26 -40.80 -6.01 42.39
CA ILE A 26 -40.78 -4.79 43.27
C ILE A 26 -39.36 -4.27 43.65
N ARG A 27 -38.80 -3.13 43.18
CA ARG A 27 -39.10 -1.66 43.15
C ARG A 27 -38.73 -0.85 44.42
N PHE A 28 -37.92 0.21 44.21
CA PHE A 28 -37.65 1.41 45.06
C PHE A 28 -36.93 1.16 46.42
N THR A 29 -36.04 1.99 47.00
CA THR A 29 -35.88 3.46 47.01
C THR A 29 -34.53 3.87 47.64
N ALA A 30 -33.99 5.01 47.19
CA ALA A 30 -33.41 6.16 47.94
C ALA A 30 -32.68 6.00 49.31
N TRP A 31 -31.51 6.68 49.34
CA TRP A 31 -30.99 7.58 50.40
C TRP A 31 -30.64 7.02 51.80
N GLY A 32 -29.40 7.28 52.24
CA GLY A 32 -29.05 7.27 53.66
C GLY A 32 -27.56 7.24 53.98
N LYS A 33 -26.92 8.42 54.07
CA LYS A 33 -25.64 8.62 54.79
C LYS A 33 -25.85 8.30 56.28
N VAL A 34 -24.98 7.49 56.92
CA VAL A 34 -24.53 7.72 58.31
C VAL A 34 -23.10 7.18 58.50
N TRP A 35 -22.36 7.95 59.28
CA TRP A 35 -20.95 7.96 59.64
C TRP A 35 -20.47 6.85 60.62
N CYS A 36 -19.17 6.55 60.49
CA CYS A 36 -18.15 6.40 61.55
C CYS A 36 -18.30 5.28 62.62
N GLN A 37 -17.27 4.41 62.72
CA GLN A 37 -16.36 4.42 63.89
C GLN A 37 -15.15 3.48 63.72
N LEU A 38 -13.97 4.03 63.99
CA LEU A 38 -12.71 3.34 64.22
C LEU A 38 -12.80 2.32 65.36
N ARG A 39 -12.11 1.18 65.22
CA ARG A 39 -11.30 0.63 66.32
C ARG A 39 -10.09 -0.16 65.82
N ARG A 40 -8.93 0.33 66.25
CA ARG A 40 -7.58 -0.26 66.13
C ARG A 40 -7.52 -1.64 66.77
N ARG A 41 -6.74 -2.57 66.19
CA ARG A 41 -5.70 -3.31 66.94
C ARG A 41 -4.71 -4.01 66.00
N ALA A 42 -3.44 -3.86 66.34
CA ALA A 42 -2.25 -4.35 65.66
C ALA A 42 -1.93 -5.82 65.97
N ARG A 43 -1.19 -6.50 65.08
CA ARG A 43 0.12 -7.16 65.30
C ARG A 43 0.53 -8.03 64.09
N ARG A 44 1.84 -8.00 63.76
CA ARG A 44 2.57 -8.63 62.62
C ARG A 44 2.75 -10.18 62.78
N PRO A 45 3.56 -10.88 61.94
CA PRO A 45 3.33 -11.34 60.55
C PRO A 45 3.47 -12.90 60.46
N PRO A 46 3.36 -13.52 59.27
CA PRO A 46 4.58 -14.17 58.75
C PRO A 46 4.75 -14.12 57.21
N THR A 47 5.99 -14.39 56.84
CA THR A 47 6.61 -14.56 55.53
C THR A 47 6.02 -15.69 54.67
N CYS A 48 5.84 -15.46 53.37
CA CYS A 48 5.79 -16.49 52.34
C CYS A 48 6.66 -16.09 51.14
N ILE A 49 7.61 -16.96 50.81
CA ILE A 49 8.36 -17.01 49.55
C ILE A 49 7.41 -17.61 48.51
N GLY A 50 7.26 -16.97 47.36
CA GLY A 50 6.42 -17.46 46.26
C GLY A 50 6.82 -16.83 44.93
N SER A 51 7.30 -17.68 44.04
CA SER A 51 7.70 -17.46 42.66
C SER A 51 6.60 -16.82 41.79
N TRP A 52 7.00 -15.87 40.93
CA TRP A 52 6.13 -15.18 40.00
C TRP A 52 5.87 -16.02 38.75
N TRP A 53 4.59 -16.31 38.50
CA TRP A 53 4.02 -16.53 37.18
C TRP A 53 2.99 -15.42 36.98
N LEU A 54 3.25 -14.48 36.07
CA LEU A 54 2.32 -13.40 35.72
C LEU A 54 1.43 -13.87 34.57
N GLY A 55 0.18 -14.19 34.91
CA GLY A 55 -0.95 -14.09 33.99
C GLY A 55 -1.57 -12.69 34.10
N SER A 56 -1.74 -12.05 32.95
CA SER A 56 -2.35 -10.73 32.76
C SER A 56 -3.82 -10.70 33.16
N VAL A 57 -4.24 -9.69 33.94
CA VAL A 57 -5.61 -9.13 33.89
C VAL A 57 -5.54 -7.63 34.17
N ALA A 58 -6.05 -6.84 33.23
CA ALA A 58 -6.27 -5.41 33.34
C ALA A 58 -7.61 -5.13 34.04
N ILE A 59 -7.65 -4.28 35.08
CA ILE A 59 -8.71 -3.29 35.32
C ILE A 59 -8.13 -2.13 36.18
N HIS A 60 -8.31 -0.87 35.75
CA HIS A 60 -8.71 0.33 36.52
C HIS A 60 -7.96 1.63 36.15
N GLY A 61 -8.52 2.37 35.18
CA GLY A 61 -8.32 3.82 35.05
C GLY A 61 -9.49 4.57 35.68
N LEU A 62 -9.48 4.72 37.02
CA LEU A 62 -10.47 5.55 37.74
C LEU A 62 -10.05 5.80 39.20
N TYR A 63 -8.80 6.21 39.46
CA TYR A 63 -8.37 6.58 40.82
C TYR A 63 -7.25 7.64 40.89
N TRP A 64 -7.18 8.59 39.94
CA TRP A 64 -6.10 9.60 39.94
C TRP A 64 -6.52 11.04 40.34
N ARG A 65 -7.73 11.25 40.89
CA ARG A 65 -8.19 12.60 41.29
C ARG A 65 -8.51 12.81 42.78
N ALA A 66 -8.12 11.89 43.67
CA ALA A 66 -8.48 11.99 45.10
C ALA A 66 -7.30 12.04 46.10
N CYS A 67 -6.04 12.21 45.65
CA CYS A 67 -4.86 12.16 46.54
C CYS A 67 -4.03 13.45 46.60
N MET A 68 -4.57 14.59 46.17
CA MET A 68 -3.88 15.89 46.18
C MET A 68 -4.67 16.96 46.96
N SER A 69 -5.10 16.64 48.18
CA SER A 69 -5.69 17.65 49.07
C SER A 69 -5.55 17.29 50.56
N LEU A 70 -4.37 16.89 51.03
CA LEU A 70 -4.15 16.65 52.47
C LEU A 70 -2.65 16.56 52.84
N VAL A 71 -1.84 17.58 52.55
CA VAL A 71 -0.58 17.82 53.28
C VAL A 71 -0.28 19.34 53.31
N GLU A 72 -1.05 20.08 54.09
CA GLU A 72 -0.56 21.28 54.78
C GLU A 72 -0.62 20.98 56.28
N GLU A 73 0.37 21.48 57.02
CA GLU A 73 0.55 21.38 58.48
C GLU A 73 1.20 20.11 59.05
N SER A 74 2.52 20.13 59.19
CA SER A 74 3.15 20.12 60.53
C SER A 74 4.68 20.20 60.44
N GLU A 75 5.24 21.03 61.30
CA GLU A 75 6.65 21.30 61.47
C GLU A 75 7.41 20.08 62.01
N THR A 76 8.55 19.75 61.41
CA THR A 76 9.81 19.46 62.13
C THR A 76 10.92 19.16 61.11
N GLY A 77 11.95 20.01 61.14
CA GLY A 77 13.13 19.90 60.29
C GLY A 77 14.04 18.75 60.72
N LEU A 78 13.82 17.55 60.20
CA LEU A 78 14.86 16.51 60.14
C LEU A 78 14.71 15.53 58.96
N ILE A 79 13.80 15.79 58.02
CA ILE A 79 13.56 14.95 56.82
C ILE A 79 14.09 15.61 55.52
N ARG A 80 14.65 16.83 55.57
CA ARG A 80 15.19 17.52 54.38
C ARG A 80 16.59 17.05 53.93
N ARG A 81 17.35 16.30 54.76
CA ARG A 81 18.68 15.80 54.38
C ARG A 81 18.71 14.34 53.90
N LEU A 82 17.62 13.58 54.10
CA LEU A 82 17.48 12.24 53.51
C LEU A 82 16.63 12.24 52.22
N ALA A 83 15.80 13.26 52.00
CA ALA A 83 15.03 13.42 50.76
C ALA A 83 15.85 13.94 49.55
N ALA A 84 17.01 14.58 49.78
CA ALA A 84 17.87 15.07 48.70
C ALA A 84 18.79 13.99 48.08
N GLY A 85 19.02 12.88 48.79
CA GLY A 85 19.82 11.74 48.27
C GLY A 85 19.00 10.74 47.43
N TRP A 86 17.67 10.76 47.56
CA TRP A 86 16.77 9.85 46.84
C TRP A 86 16.04 10.51 45.65
N LEU A 87 15.96 11.85 45.60
CA LEU A 87 15.47 12.56 44.41
C LEU A 87 16.50 12.66 43.27
N GLY A 88 17.79 12.52 43.56
CA GLY A 88 18.86 12.52 42.54
C GLY A 88 19.03 11.19 41.78
N LEU A 89 18.41 10.10 42.26
CA LEU A 89 18.54 8.76 41.68
C LEU A 89 17.31 8.29 40.92
N LEU A 90 16.22 9.09 40.91
CA LEU A 90 14.97 8.79 40.19
C LEU A 90 14.70 9.72 39.00
N VAL A 91 15.59 10.68 38.71
CA VAL A 91 15.57 11.50 37.48
C VAL A 91 16.52 10.97 36.40
N GLY A 92 17.24 9.87 36.69
CA GLY A 92 18.17 9.21 35.74
C GLY A 92 17.63 7.94 35.07
N MET A 93 16.36 7.57 35.29
CA MET A 93 15.72 6.42 34.67
C MET A 93 14.32 6.81 34.20
N ALA A 94 14.25 7.65 33.17
CA ALA A 94 13.15 7.53 32.22
C ALA A 94 13.31 6.15 31.57
N ILE A 95 12.67 5.14 32.15
CA ILE A 95 12.42 3.88 31.43
C ILE A 95 11.52 4.31 30.27
N PRO A 96 12.00 4.33 29.01
CA PRO A 96 11.08 4.51 27.91
C PRO A 96 10.06 3.37 28.07
N TRP A 97 8.78 3.74 28.20
CA TRP A 97 7.73 2.77 27.94
C TRP A 97 8.11 2.08 26.64
N PRO A 98 8.15 0.74 26.55
CA PRO A 98 8.49 0.10 25.30
C PRO A 98 7.49 0.67 24.28
N ALA A 99 8.01 1.43 23.31
CA ALA A 99 7.25 1.70 22.10
C ALA A 99 6.72 0.33 21.67
N GLN A 100 5.39 0.22 21.50
CA GLN A 100 4.81 -1.02 21.02
C GLN A 100 5.63 -1.44 19.80
N ALA A 101 6.27 -2.61 19.89
CA ALA A 101 7.12 -3.08 18.82
C ALA A 101 6.24 -3.20 17.57
N PHE A 102 6.57 -2.45 16.52
CA PHE A 102 5.89 -2.57 15.24
C PHE A 102 5.99 -4.02 14.78
N ASN A 103 4.85 -4.71 14.76
CA ASN A 103 4.78 -6.09 14.32
C ASN A 103 4.09 -6.10 12.96
N PRO A 104 4.85 -6.14 11.84
CA PRO A 104 4.26 -6.11 10.52
C PRO A 104 3.24 -7.23 10.38
N LEU A 105 2.14 -6.96 9.69
CA LEU A 105 1.08 -7.92 9.43
C LEU A 105 1.68 -9.17 8.77
N SER A 106 1.75 -10.28 9.50
CA SER A 106 2.13 -11.60 8.98
C SER A 106 0.87 -12.41 8.66
N GLY A 107 0.88 -13.07 7.50
CA GLY A 107 -0.20 -13.90 6.98
C GLY A 107 -1.38 -13.11 6.36
N PRO A 108 -2.11 -13.70 5.40
CA PRO A 108 -3.26 -13.07 4.78
C PRO A 108 -4.52 -13.22 5.64
N LEU A 109 -5.52 -12.43 5.26
CA LEU A 109 -6.91 -12.67 5.62
C LEU A 109 -7.42 -13.92 4.89
N THR A 110 -8.10 -14.80 5.61
CA THR A 110 -8.47 -16.15 5.19
C THR A 110 -9.71 -16.18 4.29
N GLY A 111 -9.73 -17.01 3.23
CA GLY A 111 -10.95 -17.29 2.45
C GLY A 111 -10.83 -18.33 1.32
N CYS A 112 -9.94 -18.16 0.33
CA CYS A 112 -9.93 -19.00 -0.89
C CYS A 112 -8.63 -19.81 -1.12
N THR A 113 -8.67 -21.04 -1.64
CA THR A 113 -7.44 -21.85 -1.91
C THR A 113 -6.48 -21.16 -2.87
N THR A 114 -7.03 -20.39 -3.81
CA THR A 114 -6.32 -19.50 -4.73
C THR A 114 -6.99 -18.13 -4.73
N ALA A 115 -6.20 -17.07 -4.69
CA ALA A 115 -6.67 -15.68 -4.71
C ALA A 115 -5.87 -14.86 -5.72
N THR A 116 -6.54 -13.92 -6.40
CA THR A 116 -5.90 -12.85 -7.16
C THR A 116 -5.49 -11.76 -6.17
N SER A 117 -4.40 -11.06 -6.43
CA SER A 117 -3.91 -10.03 -5.52
C SER A 117 -3.60 -8.71 -6.21
N GLN A 118 -2.94 -8.76 -7.37
CA GLN A 118 -2.49 -7.57 -8.09
C GLN A 118 -2.66 -7.74 -9.59
N ALA A 119 -2.74 -6.62 -10.30
CA ALA A 119 -2.83 -6.60 -11.75
C ALA A 119 -2.07 -5.41 -12.35
N ALA A 120 -1.69 -5.53 -13.61
CA ALA A 120 -1.06 -4.49 -14.41
C ALA A 120 -1.58 -4.55 -15.85
N LEU A 121 -1.71 -3.39 -16.49
CA LEU A 121 -2.08 -3.28 -17.89
C LEU A 121 -0.86 -3.03 -18.76
N SER A 122 -0.85 -3.54 -19.99
CA SER A 122 0.19 -3.22 -20.97
C SER A 122 0.05 -1.79 -21.53
N THR A 123 -1.13 -1.18 -21.42
CA THR A 123 -1.47 0.14 -21.93
C THR A 123 -2.65 0.72 -21.13
N GLY A 124 -2.69 2.04 -20.98
CA GLY A 124 -3.82 2.76 -20.37
C GLY A 124 -5.01 2.95 -21.32
N GLU A 125 -4.81 2.72 -22.62
CA GLU A 125 -5.85 2.72 -23.65
C GLU A 125 -6.01 1.31 -24.23
N LEU A 126 -7.24 0.88 -24.51
CA LEU A 126 -7.50 -0.42 -25.10
C LEU A 126 -7.12 -0.46 -26.58
N LEU A 127 -6.03 -1.16 -26.87
CA LEU A 127 -5.51 -1.52 -28.20
C LEU A 127 -5.73 -3.00 -28.52
N ALA A 128 -5.65 -3.38 -29.80
CA ALA A 128 -5.92 -4.75 -30.27
C ALA A 128 -4.99 -5.84 -29.69
N ASP A 129 -3.81 -5.46 -29.18
CA ASP A 129 -2.81 -6.33 -28.57
C ASP A 129 -2.63 -6.08 -27.07
N SER A 130 -3.59 -5.37 -26.46
CA SER A 130 -3.57 -5.09 -25.02
C SER A 130 -3.60 -6.37 -24.19
N ARG A 131 -2.85 -6.35 -23.09
CA ARG A 131 -2.71 -7.47 -22.17
C ARG A 131 -3.02 -7.02 -20.75
N LEU A 132 -3.67 -7.91 -20.02
CA LEU A 132 -3.77 -7.83 -18.58
C LEU A 132 -2.80 -8.85 -17.98
N PHE A 133 -1.89 -8.37 -17.15
CA PHE A 133 -1.06 -9.20 -16.31
C PHE A 133 -1.64 -9.25 -14.91
N ARG A 134 -1.69 -10.43 -14.30
CA ARG A 134 -2.18 -10.57 -12.93
C ARG A 134 -1.30 -11.49 -12.12
N THR A 135 -1.29 -11.28 -10.82
CA THR A 135 -0.68 -12.19 -9.86
C THR A 135 -1.74 -12.93 -9.06
N SER A 136 -1.41 -14.17 -8.69
CA SER A 136 -2.21 -15.02 -7.83
C SER A 136 -1.32 -15.83 -6.90
N PHE A 137 -1.89 -16.37 -5.83
CA PHE A 137 -1.16 -17.22 -4.88
C PHE A 137 -1.97 -18.44 -4.46
N ASP A 138 -1.26 -19.50 -4.08
CA ASP A 138 -1.81 -20.73 -3.49
C ASP A 138 -1.49 -20.77 -2.00
N ARG A 139 -2.49 -20.89 -1.14
CA ARG A 139 -2.29 -20.92 0.32
C ARG A 139 -1.76 -22.24 0.86
N GLN A 140 -1.82 -23.33 0.08
CA GLN A 140 -1.32 -24.63 0.54
C GLN A 140 0.20 -24.61 0.67
N ASP A 141 0.87 -23.92 -0.26
CA ASP A 141 2.31 -23.84 -0.29
C ASP A 141 2.85 -22.40 -0.39
N TRP A 142 2.02 -21.36 -0.38
CA TRP A 142 2.48 -19.96 -0.52
C TRP A 142 3.33 -19.71 -1.76
N SER A 143 3.04 -20.46 -2.83
CA SER A 143 3.60 -20.16 -4.13
C SER A 143 2.76 -19.09 -4.83
N GLY A 144 3.42 -18.28 -5.64
CA GLY A 144 2.80 -17.28 -6.49
C GLY A 144 2.80 -17.70 -7.94
N ARG A 145 1.99 -16.99 -8.71
CA ARG A 145 1.89 -17.14 -10.16
C ARG A 145 1.62 -15.79 -10.80
N VAL A 146 2.35 -15.47 -11.87
CA VAL A 146 2.02 -14.41 -12.82
C VAL A 146 1.39 -15.03 -14.05
N GLU A 147 0.32 -14.43 -14.55
CA GLU A 147 -0.35 -14.82 -15.78
C GLU A 147 -0.57 -13.61 -16.68
N ALA A 148 -0.40 -13.81 -17.98
CA ALA A 148 -0.81 -12.83 -18.99
C ALA A 148 -2.07 -13.30 -19.70
N TYR A 149 -2.99 -12.37 -19.93
CA TYR A 149 -4.22 -12.57 -20.66
C TYR A 149 -4.32 -11.54 -21.79
N ALA A 150 -4.92 -11.93 -22.91
CA ALA A 150 -5.36 -10.98 -23.91
C ALA A 150 -6.55 -10.16 -23.37
N LEU A 151 -6.69 -8.92 -23.82
CA LEU A 151 -7.92 -8.14 -23.64
C LEU A 151 -8.70 -8.10 -24.96
N GLU A 152 -9.98 -8.40 -24.89
CA GLU A 152 -10.90 -8.34 -26.04
C GLU A 152 -11.37 -6.89 -26.30
N GLN A 153 -12.05 -6.65 -27.42
CA GLN A 153 -12.44 -5.30 -27.88
C GLN A 153 -13.29 -4.47 -26.90
N GLY A 154 -13.93 -5.12 -25.92
CA GLY A 154 -14.69 -4.46 -24.84
C GLY A 154 -13.93 -4.35 -23.52
N GLY A 155 -12.61 -4.54 -23.49
CA GLY A 155 -11.81 -4.61 -22.24
C GLY A 155 -12.03 -5.91 -21.45
N GLU A 156 -12.69 -6.88 -22.08
CA GLU A 156 -13.00 -8.17 -21.48
C GLU A 156 -11.77 -9.07 -21.40
N LEU A 157 -11.68 -9.88 -20.34
CA LEU A 157 -10.60 -10.82 -20.13
C LEU A 157 -10.70 -11.96 -21.15
N GLY A 158 -9.75 -12.01 -22.08
CA GLY A 158 -9.66 -13.02 -23.14
C GLY A 158 -8.91 -14.27 -22.72
N ARG A 159 -8.31 -14.97 -23.69
CA ARG A 159 -7.52 -16.19 -23.43
C ARG A 159 -6.23 -15.93 -22.65
N ARG A 160 -5.80 -16.91 -21.85
CA ARG A 160 -4.47 -16.90 -21.20
C ARG A 160 -3.37 -17.09 -22.25
N LEU A 161 -2.38 -16.19 -22.23
CA LEU A 161 -1.24 -16.18 -23.16
C LEU A 161 -0.07 -17.01 -22.62
N TRP A 162 0.27 -16.84 -21.34
CA TRP A 162 1.32 -17.60 -20.66
C TRP A 162 1.13 -17.57 -19.13
N SER A 163 1.83 -18.46 -18.42
CA SER A 163 1.91 -18.48 -16.96
C SER A 163 3.34 -18.70 -16.46
N SER A 164 3.73 -18.03 -15.37
CA SER A 164 5.04 -18.21 -14.75
C SER A 164 5.28 -19.65 -14.27
N ASP A 165 4.23 -20.41 -13.95
CA ASP A 165 4.36 -21.83 -13.55
C ASP A 165 4.97 -22.69 -14.66
N GLU A 166 4.80 -22.27 -15.91
CA GLU A 166 5.33 -22.95 -17.10
C GLU A 166 6.71 -22.40 -17.50
N ARG A 167 7.11 -21.25 -16.95
CA ARG A 167 8.30 -20.47 -17.40
C ARG A 167 9.39 -20.32 -16.35
N LEU A 168 9.06 -20.39 -15.06
CA LEU A 168 9.97 -20.31 -13.93
C LEU A 168 9.87 -21.62 -13.13
N THR A 169 10.65 -22.60 -13.55
CA THR A 169 10.65 -23.97 -13.01
C THR A 169 12.06 -24.35 -12.56
N PRO A 170 12.24 -25.42 -11.75
CA PRO A 170 13.58 -25.89 -11.40
C PRO A 170 14.49 -26.19 -12.61
N ILE A 171 13.90 -26.51 -13.77
CA ILE A 171 14.60 -26.76 -15.03
C ILE A 171 14.80 -25.46 -15.83
N GLN A 172 13.77 -24.61 -15.90
CA GLN A 172 13.79 -23.34 -16.61
C GLN A 172 14.01 -22.20 -15.62
N GLN A 173 15.27 -21.81 -15.47
CA GLN A 173 15.73 -20.80 -14.52
C GLN A 173 15.85 -19.41 -15.16
N PRO A 174 15.82 -18.33 -14.35
CA PRO A 174 16.18 -16.98 -14.76
C PRO A 174 17.51 -16.93 -15.50
N ARG A 175 17.59 -16.05 -16.51
CA ARG A 175 18.86 -15.75 -17.20
C ARG A 175 19.95 -15.28 -16.23
N LEU A 176 19.57 -14.57 -15.17
CA LEU A 176 20.49 -14.05 -14.17
C LEU A 176 19.92 -14.23 -12.76
N TYR A 177 20.72 -14.81 -11.87
CA TYR A 177 20.51 -14.78 -10.44
C TYR A 177 21.55 -13.84 -9.82
N GLN A 178 21.10 -12.88 -9.03
CA GLN A 178 21.99 -11.95 -8.35
C GLN A 178 21.56 -11.72 -6.92
N THR A 179 22.54 -11.33 -6.11
CA THR A 179 22.32 -10.79 -4.78
C THR A 179 23.30 -9.64 -4.53
N TRP A 180 23.20 -8.98 -3.39
CA TRP A 180 24.07 -7.89 -3.02
C TRP A 180 25.10 -8.32 -1.99
N ARG A 181 26.38 -8.13 -2.32
CA ARG A 181 27.46 -8.17 -1.35
C ARG A 181 27.56 -6.81 -0.68
N GLN A 182 27.44 -6.78 0.65
CA GLN A 182 27.61 -5.56 1.43
C GLN A 182 29.06 -5.05 1.39
N ALA A 183 29.24 -3.75 1.60
CA ALA A 183 30.57 -3.15 1.65
C ALA A 183 31.39 -3.69 2.85
N VAL A 184 32.69 -3.88 2.67
CA VAL A 184 33.61 -4.38 3.71
C VAL A 184 34.89 -3.55 3.71
N GLY A 185 35.05 -2.68 4.71
CA GLY A 185 36.19 -1.76 4.76
C GLY A 185 36.23 -0.87 3.52
N ALA A 186 37.30 -0.95 2.73
CA ALA A 186 37.44 -0.21 1.47
C ALA A 186 36.78 -0.88 0.27
N LEU A 187 36.31 -2.13 0.39
CA LEU A 187 35.61 -2.83 -0.67
C LEU A 187 34.18 -2.32 -0.77
N ALA A 188 33.84 -1.68 -1.89
CA ALA A 188 32.49 -1.24 -2.16
C ALA A 188 31.50 -2.42 -2.24
N GLY A 189 30.25 -2.15 -1.85
CA GLY A 189 29.14 -3.06 -2.08
C GLY A 189 28.92 -3.25 -3.58
N ALA A 190 28.48 -4.43 -3.98
CA ALA A 190 28.27 -4.75 -5.39
C ALA A 190 27.24 -5.86 -5.57
N ALA A 191 26.54 -5.83 -6.71
CA ALA A 191 25.77 -6.97 -7.18
C ALA A 191 26.75 -8.09 -7.55
N VAL A 192 26.50 -9.28 -7.01
CA VAL A 192 27.28 -10.50 -7.27
C VAL A 192 26.35 -11.59 -7.80
N PRO A 193 26.87 -12.52 -8.61
CA PRO A 193 26.10 -13.71 -8.98
C PRO A 193 25.58 -14.42 -7.72
N LEU A 194 24.31 -14.83 -7.75
CA LEU A 194 23.79 -15.79 -6.79
C LEU A 194 23.93 -17.17 -7.45
N ASP A 195 25.00 -17.87 -7.08
CA ASP A 195 25.41 -19.19 -7.54
C ASP A 195 26.00 -20.04 -6.40
N ALA A 196 26.61 -21.18 -6.73
CA ALA A 196 27.20 -22.13 -5.77
C ALA A 196 28.39 -21.59 -4.96
N PHE A 197 28.92 -20.40 -5.29
CA PHE A 197 30.07 -19.77 -4.61
C PHE A 197 29.70 -18.45 -3.91
N THR A 198 28.41 -18.11 -3.87
CA THR A 198 27.94 -16.82 -3.34
C THR A 198 28.40 -16.55 -1.92
N ALA A 199 28.31 -17.54 -1.02
CA ALA A 199 28.63 -17.38 0.39
C ALA A 199 30.09 -16.96 0.62
N ASP A 200 31.02 -17.40 -0.24
CA ASP A 200 32.43 -17.02 -0.16
C ASP A 200 32.70 -15.59 -0.64
N SER A 201 31.75 -14.99 -1.37
CA SER A 201 31.84 -13.58 -1.77
C SER A 201 31.47 -12.60 -0.65
N PHE A 202 30.78 -13.07 0.40
CA PHE A 202 30.26 -12.22 1.46
C PHE A 202 31.32 -11.81 2.49
N GLY A 203 31.14 -10.61 3.04
CA GLY A 203 31.92 -10.15 4.19
C GLY A 203 31.63 -10.96 5.46
N PRO A 204 32.48 -10.89 6.50
CA PRO A 204 32.31 -11.68 7.72
C PRO A 204 30.95 -11.53 8.39
N ALA A 205 30.44 -10.30 8.50
CA ALA A 205 29.14 -10.03 9.12
C ALA A 205 27.97 -10.61 8.31
N GLN A 206 27.97 -10.41 6.98
CA GLN A 206 26.94 -10.93 6.09
C GLN A 206 26.97 -12.47 6.03
N ARG A 207 28.16 -13.08 6.02
CA ARG A 207 28.32 -14.54 6.07
C ARG A 207 27.85 -15.13 7.40
N GLN A 208 28.10 -14.43 8.51
CA GLN A 208 27.57 -14.81 9.81
C GLN A 208 26.03 -14.79 9.81
N GLN A 209 25.40 -13.73 9.29
CA GLN A 209 23.94 -13.65 9.17
C GLN A 209 23.37 -14.80 8.33
N LEU A 210 24.00 -15.14 7.20
CA LEU A 210 23.61 -16.29 6.39
C LEU A 210 23.76 -17.61 7.17
N SER A 211 24.87 -17.80 7.87
CA SER A 211 25.14 -19.01 8.64
C SER A 211 24.12 -19.22 9.76
N GLU A 212 23.74 -18.15 10.45
CA GLU A 212 22.71 -18.17 11.47
C GLU A 212 21.33 -18.48 10.88
N ALA A 213 20.99 -17.87 9.73
CA ALA A 213 19.74 -18.16 9.03
C ALA A 213 19.67 -19.62 8.56
N ALA A 214 20.75 -20.16 8.01
CA ALA A 214 20.83 -21.56 7.59
C ALA A 214 20.63 -22.52 8.78
N GLN A 215 21.25 -22.25 9.93
CA GLN A 215 21.06 -23.04 11.14
C GLN A 215 19.61 -22.98 11.64
N ARG A 216 18.98 -21.79 11.63
CA ARG A 216 17.56 -21.63 12.01
C ARG A 216 16.59 -22.30 11.03
N ALA A 217 16.99 -22.44 9.76
CA ALA A 217 16.27 -23.24 8.76
C ALA A 217 16.36 -24.77 9.00
N GLY A 218 17.26 -25.21 9.88
CA GLY A 218 17.50 -26.63 10.18
C GLY A 218 18.69 -27.25 9.43
N LEU A 219 19.55 -26.44 8.80
CA LEU A 219 20.77 -26.95 8.16
C LEU A 219 21.91 -27.15 9.17
N PRO A 220 22.77 -28.17 8.97
CA PRO A 220 24.00 -28.32 9.75
C PRO A 220 24.96 -27.13 9.62
N ALA A 221 25.80 -26.93 10.64
CA ALA A 221 26.84 -25.92 10.60
C ALA A 221 27.78 -26.13 9.38
N GLY A 222 28.11 -25.03 8.69
CA GLY A 222 28.93 -25.04 7.47
C GLY A 222 28.19 -25.34 6.17
N GLN A 223 26.85 -25.43 6.19
CA GLN A 223 26.01 -25.55 5.00
C GLN A 223 25.25 -24.25 4.68
N ASP A 224 25.84 -23.10 4.96
CA ASP A 224 25.25 -21.77 4.74
C ASP A 224 24.91 -21.51 3.25
N GLN A 225 25.75 -22.00 2.34
CA GLN A 225 25.49 -21.95 0.89
C GLN A 225 24.23 -22.73 0.48
N ALA A 226 23.89 -23.83 1.16
CA ALA A 226 22.73 -24.65 0.79
C ALA A 226 21.40 -23.90 0.97
N LEU A 227 21.34 -22.90 1.85
CA LEU A 227 20.15 -22.05 1.98
C LEU A 227 19.96 -21.15 0.74
N LEU A 228 21.06 -20.65 0.16
CA LEU A 228 21.02 -19.85 -1.08
C LEU A 228 20.68 -20.73 -2.29
N ASP A 229 21.20 -21.95 -2.35
CA ASP A 229 20.89 -22.92 -3.40
C ASP A 229 19.40 -23.29 -3.37
N TRP A 230 18.84 -23.51 -2.18
CA TRP A 230 17.39 -23.70 -1.98
C TRP A 230 16.57 -22.48 -2.45
N ALA A 231 17.04 -21.26 -2.15
CA ALA A 231 16.38 -20.04 -2.59
C ALA A 231 16.35 -19.91 -4.13
N ARG A 232 17.37 -20.43 -4.83
CA ARG A 232 17.38 -20.54 -6.30
C ARG A 232 16.47 -21.64 -6.85
N GLY A 233 15.97 -22.52 -6.00
CA GLY A 233 15.07 -23.61 -6.39
C GLY A 233 15.75 -24.99 -6.44
N GLU A 234 16.98 -25.12 -5.96
CA GLU A 234 17.62 -26.44 -5.83
C GLU A 234 16.97 -27.24 -4.69
N THR A 235 16.89 -28.56 -4.88
CA THR A 235 16.34 -29.44 -3.84
C THR A 235 17.40 -29.72 -2.79
N VAL A 236 17.10 -29.31 -1.55
CA VAL A 236 17.96 -29.55 -0.38
C VAL A 236 17.20 -30.43 0.60
N ALA A 237 17.74 -31.61 0.93
CA ALA A 237 17.00 -32.68 1.61
C ALA A 237 16.40 -32.31 2.98
N SER A 238 16.99 -31.34 3.69
CA SER A 238 16.50 -30.89 5.02
C SER A 238 15.56 -29.69 4.94
N LEU A 239 15.33 -29.15 3.75
CA LEU A 239 14.49 -27.97 3.50
C LEU A 239 13.24 -28.35 2.72
N ARG A 240 12.25 -27.46 2.75
CA ARG A 240 10.97 -27.63 2.06
C ARG A 240 11.17 -27.80 0.54
N PRO A 241 10.53 -28.77 -0.13
CA PRO A 241 10.56 -28.84 -1.59
C PRO A 241 9.80 -27.67 -2.23
N ARG A 242 10.25 -27.20 -3.40
CA ARG A 242 9.60 -26.14 -4.18
C ARG A 242 9.24 -26.66 -5.57
N GLN A 243 7.96 -26.92 -5.80
CA GLN A 243 7.45 -27.30 -7.13
C GLN A 243 7.26 -26.06 -8.00
N ARG A 244 6.78 -24.96 -7.40
CA ARG A 244 6.69 -23.63 -8.00
C ARG A 244 7.75 -22.73 -7.36
N LEU A 245 8.52 -22.05 -8.21
CA LEU A 245 9.66 -21.25 -7.78
C LEU A 245 9.28 -19.79 -7.50
N LEU A 246 8.19 -19.27 -8.05
CA LEU A 246 7.74 -17.93 -7.68
C LEU A 246 7.07 -17.99 -6.30
N GLY A 247 7.51 -17.15 -5.37
CA GLY A 247 6.78 -16.94 -4.11
C GLY A 247 5.48 -16.17 -4.32
N ASP A 248 4.55 -16.25 -3.37
CA ASP A 248 3.30 -15.49 -3.43
C ASP A 248 3.54 -13.98 -3.57
N VAL A 249 2.65 -13.30 -4.29
CA VAL A 249 2.67 -11.83 -4.45
C VAL A 249 1.37 -11.34 -3.85
N ILE A 250 1.38 -10.79 -2.65
CA ILE A 250 0.13 -10.36 -1.98
C ILE A 250 0.00 -8.85 -2.04
N ASN A 251 1.02 -8.13 -1.57
CA ASN A 251 0.99 -6.67 -1.47
C ASN A 251 1.87 -5.98 -2.51
N ALA A 252 2.86 -6.68 -3.06
CA ALA A 252 3.81 -6.11 -4.02
C ALA A 252 3.14 -5.70 -5.33
N GLU A 253 3.46 -4.52 -5.85
CA GLU A 253 2.98 -4.09 -7.17
C GLU A 253 3.56 -4.95 -8.30
N LEU A 254 2.76 -5.18 -9.35
CA LEU A 254 3.23 -5.69 -10.63
C LEU A 254 3.42 -4.51 -11.59
N ARG A 255 4.63 -4.28 -12.10
CA ARG A 255 4.94 -3.13 -12.95
C ARG A 255 5.32 -3.55 -14.36
N TYR A 256 4.63 -3.00 -15.35
CA TYR A 256 4.96 -3.15 -16.76
C TYR A 256 5.95 -2.06 -17.18
N ALA A 257 7.13 -2.46 -17.65
CA ALA A 257 8.16 -1.58 -18.18
C ALA A 257 8.20 -1.73 -19.71
N ALA A 258 7.67 -0.74 -20.43
CA ALA A 258 7.51 -0.82 -21.88
C ALA A 258 8.60 -0.04 -22.65
N PRO A 259 8.97 -0.46 -23.88
CA PRO A 259 9.92 0.25 -24.72
C PRO A 259 9.46 1.66 -25.12
N ALA A 260 8.16 1.82 -25.40
CA ALA A 260 7.57 3.09 -25.79
C ALA A 260 7.22 4.01 -24.61
N GLN A 261 7.22 3.48 -23.38
CA GLN A 261 6.89 4.26 -22.19
C GLN A 261 7.99 5.29 -21.91
N VAL A 262 7.65 6.56 -22.08
CA VAL A 262 8.42 7.69 -21.53
C VAL A 262 8.22 7.61 -20.03
N ALA A 263 9.24 7.15 -19.31
CA ALA A 263 9.12 7.03 -17.87
C ALA A 263 9.25 8.42 -17.20
N HIS A 264 10.13 9.31 -17.69
CA HIS A 264 10.20 10.75 -17.34
C HIS A 264 11.04 11.51 -18.39
N ASP A 265 10.67 12.76 -18.73
CA ASP A 265 11.52 13.71 -19.49
C ASP A 265 11.67 15.02 -18.69
N TYR A 266 12.79 15.16 -17.98
CA TYR A 266 13.13 16.39 -17.24
C TYR A 266 13.91 17.41 -18.08
N GLY A 267 13.86 17.29 -19.42
CA GLY A 267 14.62 18.14 -20.34
C GLY A 267 16.14 17.93 -20.24
N VAL A 268 16.57 16.79 -19.69
CA VAL A 268 18.00 16.46 -19.55
C VAL A 268 18.55 16.01 -20.90
N ALA A 269 19.72 16.54 -21.27
CA ALA A 269 20.32 16.32 -22.57
C ALA A 269 20.49 14.83 -22.93
N GLY A 270 20.26 14.51 -24.20
CA GLY A 270 20.41 13.16 -24.74
C GLY A 270 19.21 12.23 -24.53
N TYR A 271 18.18 12.63 -23.78
CA TYR A 271 17.01 11.77 -23.51
C TYR A 271 16.31 11.29 -24.79
N THR A 272 16.06 12.19 -25.75
CA THR A 272 15.37 11.85 -26.99
C THR A 272 16.06 10.73 -27.76
N GLY A 273 17.40 10.75 -27.84
CA GLY A 273 18.18 9.71 -28.50
C GLY A 273 18.08 8.38 -27.76
N TYR A 274 18.17 8.41 -26.43
CA TYR A 274 17.96 7.24 -25.59
C TYR A 274 16.56 6.63 -25.76
N TRP A 275 15.50 7.44 -25.71
CA TRP A 275 14.12 6.99 -25.85
C TRP A 275 13.85 6.36 -27.23
N GLN A 276 14.43 6.89 -28.30
CA GLN A 276 14.36 6.29 -29.64
C GLN A 276 15.09 4.93 -29.71
N PHE A 277 16.26 4.82 -29.07
CA PHE A 277 16.98 3.56 -28.96
C PHE A 277 16.20 2.52 -28.13
N LYS A 278 15.69 2.93 -26.95
CA LYS A 278 14.85 2.11 -26.06
C LYS A 278 13.66 1.52 -26.81
N GLN A 279 12.92 2.32 -27.58
CA GLN A 279 11.76 1.85 -28.35
C GLN A 279 12.05 0.70 -29.31
N THR A 280 13.24 0.67 -29.90
CA THR A 280 13.59 -0.31 -30.92
C THR A 280 14.40 -1.49 -30.38
N SER A 281 14.98 -1.34 -29.19
CA SER A 281 16.00 -2.26 -28.66
C SER A 281 15.69 -2.84 -27.27
N MET A 282 14.75 -2.24 -26.53
CA MET A 282 14.27 -2.79 -25.26
C MET A 282 13.10 -3.75 -25.53
N THR A 283 13.04 -4.87 -24.83
CA THR A 283 11.84 -5.72 -24.77
C THR A 283 10.94 -5.26 -23.63
N SER A 284 9.64 -5.50 -23.72
CA SER A 284 8.73 -5.23 -22.61
C SER A 284 9.00 -6.18 -21.44
N LEU A 285 9.08 -5.63 -20.23
CA LEU A 285 9.39 -6.39 -19.01
C LEU A 285 8.27 -6.25 -17.99
N LEU A 286 8.10 -7.26 -17.15
CA LEU A 286 7.35 -7.20 -15.91
C LEU A 286 8.32 -7.21 -14.74
N VAL A 287 8.14 -6.29 -13.81
CA VAL A 287 8.93 -6.17 -12.59
C VAL A 287 7.99 -6.38 -11.41
N LEU A 288 8.32 -7.34 -10.54
CA LEU A 288 7.51 -7.65 -9.36
C LEU A 288 8.40 -8.11 -8.20
N GLY A 289 8.02 -7.71 -6.98
CA GLY A 289 8.51 -8.34 -5.77
C GLY A 289 7.69 -9.59 -5.47
N ALA A 290 8.32 -10.64 -4.94
CA ALA A 290 7.62 -11.81 -4.43
C ALA A 290 8.06 -12.19 -3.01
N ASN A 291 7.19 -12.90 -2.30
CA ASN A 291 7.41 -13.36 -0.95
C ASN A 291 8.36 -14.57 -0.86
N ASP A 292 9.01 -14.95 -1.96
CA ASP A 292 10.24 -15.76 -1.91
C ASP A 292 11.47 -14.91 -1.55
N GLY A 293 11.33 -13.57 -1.48
CA GLY A 293 12.37 -12.62 -1.16
C GLY A 293 13.05 -12.00 -2.37
N PHE A 294 12.65 -12.36 -3.60
CA PHE A 294 13.26 -11.85 -4.82
C PHE A 294 12.46 -10.71 -5.44
N LEU A 295 13.18 -9.79 -6.08
CA LEU A 295 12.66 -8.95 -7.14
C LEU A 295 12.85 -9.70 -8.46
N HIS A 296 11.74 -10.07 -9.11
CA HIS A 296 11.70 -10.80 -10.37
C HIS A 296 11.49 -9.83 -11.53
N ILE A 297 12.25 -10.05 -12.60
CA ILE A 297 12.08 -9.39 -13.90
C ILE A 297 11.75 -10.49 -14.91
N LEU A 298 10.55 -10.44 -15.50
CA LEU A 298 10.08 -11.38 -16.51
C LEU A 298 9.96 -10.66 -17.86
N ASP A 299 10.19 -11.36 -18.96
CA ASP A 299 9.80 -10.89 -20.28
C ASP A 299 8.26 -10.85 -20.38
N ALA A 300 7.68 -9.70 -20.70
CA ALA A 300 6.22 -9.53 -20.67
C ALA A 300 5.51 -10.26 -21.82
N GLU A 301 6.21 -10.46 -22.94
CA GLU A 301 5.68 -11.14 -24.13
C GLU A 301 5.53 -12.65 -23.87
N THR A 302 6.55 -13.25 -23.28
CA THR A 302 6.73 -14.70 -23.18
C THR A 302 6.60 -15.25 -21.76
N GLY A 303 6.76 -14.42 -20.73
CA GLY A 303 6.84 -14.84 -19.33
C GLY A 303 8.20 -15.42 -18.93
N ASN A 304 9.20 -15.42 -19.81
CA ASN A 304 10.51 -15.98 -19.53
C ASN A 304 11.27 -15.14 -18.48
N PRO A 305 11.79 -15.75 -17.40
CA PRO A 305 12.48 -15.01 -16.34
C PRO A 305 13.84 -14.47 -16.81
N GLN A 306 14.06 -13.17 -16.65
CA GLN A 306 15.28 -12.47 -17.06
C GLN A 306 16.25 -12.26 -15.89
N LEU A 307 15.73 -11.84 -14.74
CA LEU A 307 16.52 -11.63 -13.52
C LEU A 307 15.69 -12.02 -12.29
N ALA A 308 16.31 -12.73 -11.36
CA ALA A 308 15.85 -12.85 -9.99
C ALA A 308 16.93 -12.24 -9.08
N TYR A 309 16.61 -11.10 -8.47
CA TYR A 309 17.51 -10.35 -7.60
C TYR A 309 17.10 -10.52 -6.14
N LEU A 310 17.98 -11.06 -5.30
CA LEU A 310 17.77 -11.25 -3.86
C LEU A 310 18.45 -10.12 -3.07
N PRO A 311 17.71 -9.15 -2.52
CA PRO A 311 18.33 -8.11 -1.71
C PRO A 311 19.03 -8.67 -0.48
N ALA A 312 20.13 -8.04 -0.05
CA ALA A 312 20.88 -8.51 1.12
C ALA A 312 20.01 -8.63 2.38
N ALA A 313 19.06 -7.73 2.55
CA ALA A 313 18.11 -7.71 3.65
C ALA A 313 17.16 -8.93 3.67
N ALA A 314 16.86 -9.52 2.50
CA ALA A 314 15.96 -10.66 2.38
C ALA A 314 16.60 -11.99 2.82
N ILE A 315 17.94 -12.06 2.88
CA ILE A 315 18.70 -13.29 3.19
C ILE A 315 18.28 -13.88 4.54
N THR A 316 18.13 -13.05 5.57
CA THR A 316 17.74 -13.51 6.91
C THR A 316 16.34 -14.10 6.94
N GLY A 317 15.43 -13.58 6.10
CA GLY A 317 14.05 -14.07 5.99
C GLY A 317 13.93 -15.44 5.31
N LEU A 318 14.97 -15.92 4.61
CA LEU A 318 14.95 -17.23 3.96
C LEU A 318 14.80 -18.38 4.96
N GLU A 319 15.27 -18.21 6.20
CA GLU A 319 15.25 -19.27 7.21
C GLU A 319 13.85 -19.83 7.47
N GLN A 320 12.83 -18.97 7.51
CA GLN A 320 11.46 -19.37 7.82
C GLN A 320 10.80 -19.99 6.59
N ARG A 321 11.04 -19.42 5.42
CA ARG A 321 10.49 -19.90 4.13
C ARG A 321 11.03 -21.29 3.76
N ALA A 322 12.26 -21.58 4.17
CA ALA A 322 12.94 -22.83 3.88
C ALA A 322 12.47 -24.00 4.75
N ARG A 323 11.76 -23.73 5.85
CA ARG A 323 11.29 -24.78 6.75
C ARG A 323 10.22 -25.66 6.10
N VAL A 324 10.32 -26.96 6.36
CA VAL A 324 9.36 -27.96 5.90
C VAL A 324 7.92 -27.70 6.36
N ASP A 325 7.74 -26.98 7.46
CA ASP A 325 6.44 -26.62 8.04
C ASP A 325 5.98 -25.17 7.71
N TYR A 326 6.63 -24.49 6.76
CA TYR A 326 6.28 -23.14 6.31
C TYR A 326 4.85 -23.07 5.77
N GLY A 327 4.06 -22.16 6.33
CA GLY A 327 2.64 -22.00 5.99
C GLY A 327 1.68 -22.89 6.78
N HIS A 328 2.20 -23.74 7.67
CA HIS A 328 1.44 -24.57 8.58
C HIS A 328 1.71 -24.15 10.03
N SER A 329 2.65 -24.80 10.73
CA SER A 329 3.07 -24.38 12.07
C SER A 329 4.07 -23.23 12.06
N ALA A 330 4.80 -23.02 10.97
CA ALA A 330 5.58 -21.81 10.77
C ALA A 330 4.72 -20.77 10.02
N GLU A 331 4.63 -19.56 10.58
CA GLU A 331 3.85 -18.46 10.00
C GLU A 331 4.37 -18.06 8.61
N HIS A 332 3.45 -17.68 7.73
CA HIS A 332 3.80 -17.02 6.46
C HIS A 332 4.50 -15.69 6.73
N ARG A 333 5.50 -15.37 5.91
CA ARG A 333 6.25 -14.12 5.98
C ARG A 333 6.19 -13.40 4.64
N SER A 334 6.03 -12.09 4.67
CA SER A 334 6.32 -11.25 3.51
C SER A 334 7.81 -11.25 3.18
N GLY A 335 8.17 -11.09 1.91
CA GLY A 335 9.53 -11.01 1.38
C GLY A 335 9.77 -9.69 0.65
N MET A 336 9.71 -9.70 -0.68
CA MET A 336 9.67 -8.47 -1.46
C MET A 336 8.22 -8.09 -1.73
N ASP A 337 7.62 -7.39 -0.77
CA ASP A 337 6.18 -7.06 -0.78
C ASP A 337 5.92 -5.56 -0.93
N GLY A 338 6.98 -4.78 -1.19
CA GLY A 338 6.91 -3.33 -1.30
C GLY A 338 6.60 -2.84 -2.72
N PRO A 339 6.16 -1.59 -2.85
CA PRO A 339 5.93 -0.94 -4.14
C PRO A 339 7.23 -0.69 -4.92
N ILE A 340 7.08 -0.54 -6.24
CA ILE A 340 8.20 -0.46 -7.19
C ILE A 340 8.02 0.78 -8.06
N THR A 341 9.07 1.57 -8.26
CA THR A 341 9.04 2.73 -9.16
C THR A 341 9.95 2.52 -10.34
N LEU A 342 9.41 2.75 -11.54
CA LEU A 342 10.15 2.72 -12.80
C LEU A 342 10.50 4.15 -13.23
N ALA A 343 11.74 4.35 -13.68
CA ALA A 343 12.16 5.62 -14.28
C ALA A 343 13.20 5.40 -15.38
N ASP A 344 13.24 6.32 -16.34
CA ASP A 344 14.38 6.53 -17.19
C ASP A 344 15.24 7.61 -16.52
N ALA A 345 16.49 7.30 -16.23
CA ALA A 345 17.38 8.18 -15.48
C ALA A 345 18.84 7.99 -15.90
N GLN A 346 19.70 8.97 -15.59
CA GLN A 346 21.14 8.82 -15.84
C GLN A 346 21.83 8.16 -14.65
N ILE A 347 22.48 7.03 -14.91
CA ILE A 347 23.35 6.34 -13.96
C ILE A 347 24.78 6.51 -14.44
N ALA A 348 25.62 7.19 -13.64
CA ALA A 348 26.98 7.57 -14.04
C ALA A 348 27.04 8.26 -15.43
N GLY A 349 26.07 9.15 -15.69
CA GLY A 349 25.96 9.89 -16.95
C GLY A 349 25.40 9.09 -18.14
N GLN A 350 24.97 7.85 -17.94
CA GLN A 350 24.37 7.01 -18.98
C GLN A 350 22.87 6.84 -18.76
N TRP A 351 22.05 7.18 -19.78
CA TRP A 351 20.62 6.93 -19.70
C TRP A 351 20.32 5.45 -19.55
N SER A 352 19.47 5.14 -18.58
CA SER A 352 19.11 3.79 -18.15
C SER A 352 17.64 3.75 -17.73
N THR A 353 16.96 2.64 -18.02
CA THR A 353 15.67 2.31 -17.43
C THR A 353 15.97 1.57 -16.13
N VAL A 354 15.46 2.05 -15.00
CA VAL A 354 15.73 1.50 -13.68
C VAL A 354 14.44 1.25 -12.91
N ALA A 355 14.49 0.31 -11.97
CA ALA A 355 13.44 0.06 -11.01
C ALA A 355 14.02 0.22 -9.59
N VAL A 356 13.31 0.97 -8.73
CA VAL A 356 13.61 1.08 -7.30
C VAL A 356 12.45 0.47 -6.53
N ALA A 357 12.74 -0.46 -5.63
CA ALA A 357 11.75 -1.21 -4.89
C ALA A 357 11.99 -1.11 -3.39
N GLY A 358 10.90 -0.97 -2.62
CA GLY A 358 10.90 -1.27 -1.19
C GLY A 358 10.63 -2.74 -0.91
N MET A 359 10.86 -3.14 0.33
CA MET A 359 10.59 -4.51 0.78
C MET A 359 9.19 -4.69 1.41
N GLY A 360 8.43 -3.62 1.64
CA GLY A 360 7.13 -3.70 2.31
C GLY A 360 7.28 -4.33 3.69
N ALA A 361 6.46 -5.32 4.00
CA ALA A 361 6.48 -6.06 5.27
C ALA A 361 7.66 -7.05 5.40
N GLY A 362 8.39 -7.37 4.32
CA GLY A 362 9.40 -8.42 4.37
C GLY A 362 10.81 -7.97 4.77
N GLY A 363 11.03 -6.67 4.93
CA GLY A 363 12.30 -6.15 5.45
C GLY A 363 12.36 -4.62 5.50
N GLN A 364 13.45 -4.10 6.06
CA GLN A 364 13.70 -2.67 6.21
C GLN A 364 14.79 -2.23 5.22
N GLY A 365 14.46 -2.25 3.93
CA GLY A 365 15.42 -1.99 2.86
C GLY A 365 14.81 -1.40 1.60
N LEU A 366 15.67 -0.79 0.80
CA LEU A 366 15.39 -0.31 -0.55
C LEU A 366 16.46 -0.88 -1.50
N SER A 367 16.04 -1.27 -2.70
CA SER A 367 16.92 -1.84 -3.72
C SER A 367 16.67 -1.18 -5.06
N ALA A 368 17.73 -0.99 -5.85
CA ALA A 368 17.64 -0.54 -7.22
C ALA A 368 18.22 -1.56 -8.19
N VAL A 369 17.52 -1.78 -9.29
CA VAL A 369 17.98 -2.62 -10.41
C VAL A 369 17.92 -1.83 -11.71
N ARG A 370 18.88 -2.06 -12.58
CA ARG A 370 18.88 -1.57 -13.95
C ARG A 370 18.19 -2.60 -14.83
N LEU A 371 17.27 -2.15 -15.67
CA LEU A 371 16.53 -2.98 -16.63
C LEU A 371 17.14 -2.89 -18.03
N PHE A 372 17.62 -1.70 -18.41
CA PHE A 372 18.15 -1.40 -19.75
C PHE A 372 19.07 -0.17 -19.67
N ASP A 373 20.08 -0.06 -20.54
CA ASP A 373 20.83 1.20 -20.69
C ASP A 373 21.23 1.51 -22.13
N GLN A 374 21.62 2.76 -22.36
CA GLN A 374 22.02 3.27 -23.68
C GLN A 374 23.29 2.62 -24.25
N ALA A 375 24.17 2.07 -23.40
CA ALA A 375 25.50 1.61 -23.80
C ALA A 375 25.54 0.11 -24.12
N ARG A 376 24.77 -0.69 -23.39
CA ARG A 376 24.77 -2.16 -23.40
C ARG A 376 23.40 -2.74 -23.71
N GLY A 377 22.35 -1.91 -23.81
CA GLY A 377 20.98 -2.36 -24.03
C GLY A 377 20.52 -3.33 -22.95
N ALA A 378 19.90 -4.45 -23.34
CA ALA A 378 19.48 -5.53 -22.42
C ALA A 378 20.65 -6.25 -21.73
N GLY A 379 21.89 -6.08 -22.22
CA GLY A 379 23.10 -6.57 -21.55
C GLY A 379 23.42 -5.84 -20.24
N ALA A 380 22.71 -4.75 -19.97
CA ALA A 380 22.88 -3.94 -18.77
C ALA A 380 22.15 -4.45 -17.52
N LEU A 381 21.20 -5.38 -17.71
CA LEU A 381 20.31 -5.88 -16.67
C LEU A 381 21.09 -6.35 -15.43
N GLY A 382 20.73 -5.84 -14.25
CA GLY A 382 21.33 -6.25 -12.98
C GLY A 382 21.15 -5.24 -11.84
N GLY A 383 21.55 -5.65 -10.62
CA GLY A 383 21.50 -4.79 -9.43
C GLY A 383 22.40 -3.55 -9.53
N LEU A 384 21.91 -2.43 -8.99
CA LEU A 384 22.66 -1.17 -8.85
C LEU A 384 23.16 -0.98 -7.41
N TRP A 385 22.26 -1.08 -6.44
CA TRP A 385 22.55 -0.94 -5.02
C TRP A 385 21.43 -1.50 -4.15
N ASP A 386 21.79 -1.84 -2.91
CA ASP A 386 20.88 -2.13 -1.80
C ASP A 386 21.26 -1.29 -0.58
N VAL A 387 20.25 -0.74 0.08
CA VAL A 387 20.37 -0.10 1.39
C VAL A 387 19.45 -0.77 2.38
N HIS A 388 19.87 -0.85 3.64
CA HIS A 388 19.17 -1.58 4.69
C HIS A 388 19.38 -0.92 6.05
N ALA A 389 18.43 -1.10 6.97
CA ALA A 389 18.48 -0.51 8.31
C ALA A 389 19.69 -0.92 9.18
N SER A 390 20.43 -1.96 8.79
CA SER A 390 21.70 -2.32 9.43
C SER A 390 22.87 -1.42 9.03
N ASP A 391 22.76 -0.66 7.94
CA ASP A 391 23.70 0.40 7.61
C ASP A 391 23.47 1.58 8.58
N PRO A 392 24.51 2.05 9.30
CA PRO A 392 24.38 3.20 10.19
C PRO A 392 23.77 4.45 9.54
N ALA A 393 24.00 4.68 8.23
CA ALA A 393 23.40 5.80 7.50
C ALA A 393 21.87 5.67 7.35
N TYR A 394 21.34 4.45 7.45
CA TYR A 394 19.93 4.11 7.28
C TYR A 394 19.29 3.56 8.55
N ALA A 395 19.83 3.89 9.73
CA ALA A 395 19.36 3.35 11.01
C ALA A 395 17.87 3.62 11.32
N ASP A 396 17.27 4.65 10.67
CA ASP A 396 15.83 4.96 10.80
C ASP A 396 14.99 4.54 9.60
N LEU A 397 15.56 3.75 8.69
CA LEU A 397 14.79 3.05 7.68
C LEU A 397 13.94 1.96 8.36
N GLY A 398 12.64 2.00 8.11
CA GLY A 398 11.68 1.02 8.55
C GLY A 398 11.16 0.17 7.39
N TYR A 399 10.07 -0.53 7.64
CA TYR A 399 9.32 -1.28 6.64
C TYR A 399 8.73 -0.30 5.61
N SER A 400 9.19 -0.38 4.37
CA SER A 400 8.85 0.57 3.31
C SER A 400 7.62 0.10 2.53
N TYR A 401 6.43 0.48 2.99
CA TYR A 401 5.16 0.23 2.29
C TYR A 401 4.79 1.34 1.28
N GLY A 402 5.47 2.49 1.35
CA GLY A 402 5.26 3.61 0.45
C GLY A 402 6.11 3.49 -0.82
N GLN A 403 5.54 3.85 -1.97
CA GLN A 403 6.24 3.90 -3.25
C GLN A 403 7.35 4.96 -3.25
N PRO A 404 8.63 4.58 -3.42
CA PRO A 404 9.73 5.53 -3.51
C PRO A 404 9.61 6.36 -4.79
N GLN A 405 9.96 7.63 -4.78
CA GLN A 405 9.88 8.50 -5.95
C GLN A 405 11.28 8.67 -6.58
N ILE A 406 11.36 8.68 -7.91
CA ILE A 406 12.61 8.98 -8.63
C ILE A 406 12.45 10.34 -9.28
N ALA A 407 13.41 11.24 -9.06
CA ALA A 407 13.36 12.58 -9.63
C ALA A 407 14.73 13.12 -10.01
N TYR A 408 14.73 14.12 -10.89
CA TYR A 408 15.89 14.94 -11.18
C TYR A 408 15.85 16.21 -10.33
N LEU A 409 16.89 16.41 -9.52
CA LEU A 409 16.98 17.49 -8.55
C LEU A 409 18.41 18.00 -8.48
N ASP A 410 18.64 19.30 -8.66
CA ASP A 410 19.97 19.93 -8.54
C ASP A 410 21.07 19.23 -9.35
N GLY A 411 20.79 18.94 -10.63
CA GLY A 411 21.78 18.34 -11.52
C GLY A 411 22.01 16.83 -11.32
N ARG A 412 21.23 16.17 -10.47
CA ARG A 412 21.40 14.75 -10.13
C ARG A 412 20.07 14.00 -10.08
N TRP A 413 20.13 12.71 -10.37
CA TRP A 413 19.02 11.80 -10.16
C TRP A 413 19.01 11.31 -8.72
N VAL A 414 17.84 11.37 -8.10
CA VAL A 414 17.64 11.01 -6.69
C VAL A 414 16.48 10.07 -6.50
N VAL A 415 16.52 9.30 -5.42
CA VAL A 415 15.39 8.58 -4.86
C VAL A 415 14.90 9.35 -3.64
N ILE A 416 13.61 9.65 -3.58
CA ILE A 416 12.96 10.33 -2.45
C ILE A 416 11.95 9.35 -1.86
N SER A 417 12.08 9.03 -0.58
CA SER A 417 11.21 8.05 0.09
C SER A 417 10.84 8.52 1.49
N GLY A 418 9.65 8.16 1.95
CA GLY A 418 9.39 8.10 3.39
C GLY A 418 10.25 7.00 4.02
N ASN A 419 10.62 7.17 5.29
CA ASN A 419 11.40 6.15 5.99
C ASN A 419 10.62 4.88 6.30
N GLY A 420 9.30 4.88 6.12
CA GLY A 420 8.46 3.76 6.48
C GLY A 420 8.33 3.59 7.99
N TYR A 421 7.86 2.42 8.42
CA TYR A 421 7.33 2.21 9.77
C TYR A 421 8.15 1.19 10.56
N GLY A 422 8.06 1.23 11.89
CA GLY A 422 8.84 0.32 12.74
C GLY A 422 10.34 0.55 12.70
N SER A 423 10.77 1.78 12.37
CA SER A 423 12.17 2.19 12.41
C SER A 423 12.72 2.19 13.85
N ARG A 424 14.04 2.11 13.99
CA ARG A 424 14.69 1.96 15.31
C ARG A 424 14.35 3.09 16.30
N ARG A 425 14.35 4.34 15.84
CA ARG A 425 13.97 5.49 16.67
C ARG A 425 12.46 5.71 16.74
N ALA A 426 11.68 5.00 15.90
CA ALA A 426 10.28 5.30 15.64
C ALA A 426 10.13 6.81 15.41
N GLN A 427 10.66 7.33 14.30
CA GLN A 427 10.48 8.74 13.93
C GLN A 427 10.08 8.78 12.47
N ALA A 428 9.28 9.76 12.08
CA ALA A 428 8.98 10.00 10.67
C ALA A 428 10.09 10.84 10.04
N ALA A 429 10.59 10.42 8.89
CA ALA A 429 11.63 11.13 8.16
C ALA A 429 11.48 10.97 6.65
N LEU A 430 11.82 12.02 5.91
CA LEU A 430 12.00 11.95 4.45
C LEU A 430 13.46 11.65 4.13
N TYR A 431 13.68 10.57 3.40
CA TYR A 431 14.97 10.16 2.87
C TYR A 431 15.15 10.67 1.44
N VAL A 432 16.32 11.25 1.16
CA VAL A 432 16.76 11.59 -0.20
C VAL A 432 18.11 10.95 -0.47
N LEU A 433 18.16 10.02 -1.42
CA LEU A 433 19.33 9.22 -1.78
C LEU A 433 19.77 9.56 -3.22
N ALA A 434 21.04 9.37 -3.53
CA ALA A 434 21.51 9.39 -4.90
C ALA A 434 21.07 8.11 -5.63
N LEU A 435 20.55 8.23 -6.85
CA LEU A 435 20.03 7.08 -7.59
C LEU A 435 21.13 6.16 -8.13
N ASP A 436 22.34 6.67 -8.33
CA ASP A 436 23.46 5.95 -8.92
C ASP A 436 24.07 4.90 -7.99
N ASP A 437 24.24 5.23 -6.71
CA ASP A 437 24.94 4.39 -5.73
C ASP A 437 24.14 4.15 -4.42
N GLY A 438 22.94 4.72 -4.29
CA GLY A 438 22.13 4.58 -3.09
C GLY A 438 22.68 5.34 -1.89
N ARG A 439 23.61 6.30 -2.07
CA ARG A 439 24.17 7.08 -0.96
C ARG A 439 23.18 8.09 -0.42
N LEU A 440 23.07 8.16 0.91
CA LEU A 440 22.22 9.14 1.59
C LEU A 440 22.72 10.57 1.32
N LEU A 441 21.85 11.42 0.78
CA LEU A 441 22.12 12.85 0.57
C LEU A 441 21.56 13.67 1.72
N ARG A 442 20.31 13.41 2.12
CA ARG A 442 19.65 14.07 3.24
C ARG A 442 18.64 13.13 3.90
N GLN A 443 18.54 13.26 5.22
CA GLN A 443 17.42 12.79 6.04
C GLN A 443 16.77 14.04 6.64
N LEU A 444 15.46 14.20 6.45
CA LEU A 444 14.67 15.31 6.99
C LEU A 444 13.68 14.73 8.00
N ASP A 445 14.07 14.76 9.27
CA ASP A 445 13.23 14.29 10.38
C ASP A 445 12.05 15.25 10.63
N VAL A 446 10.87 14.69 10.91
CA VAL A 446 9.66 15.45 11.24
C VAL A 446 9.02 14.96 12.54
N GLY A 447 8.51 15.91 13.31
CA GLY A 447 7.91 15.65 14.61
C GLY A 447 8.86 15.00 15.63
N GLU A 448 8.31 14.68 16.79
CA GLU A 448 9.03 13.98 17.85
C GLU A 448 9.10 12.48 17.60
N ALA A 449 10.13 11.84 18.16
CA ALA A 449 10.23 10.38 18.20
C ALA A 449 9.08 9.74 19.02
N GLY A 450 8.59 8.60 18.58
CA GLY A 450 7.43 7.86 19.11
C GLY A 450 6.84 6.95 18.02
N ALA A 451 5.84 6.10 18.29
CA ALA A 451 5.30 5.15 17.29
C ALA A 451 4.81 5.83 15.98
N ASN A 452 5.73 6.07 15.04
CA ASN A 452 5.55 6.91 13.87
C ASN A 452 6.49 6.46 12.74
N GLY A 453 6.20 6.97 11.54
CA GLY A 453 6.97 6.76 10.33
C GLY A 453 6.30 7.51 9.20
N LEU A 454 7.09 7.93 8.21
CA LEU A 454 6.60 8.73 7.09
C LEU A 454 6.10 7.81 5.97
N SER A 455 4.90 8.08 5.45
CA SER A 455 4.33 7.39 4.28
C SER A 455 5.03 7.82 2.98
N ALA A 456 4.62 7.26 1.85
CA ALA A 456 5.18 7.66 0.57
C ALA A 456 4.92 9.13 0.25
N PRO A 457 5.93 9.86 -0.27
CA PRO A 457 5.76 11.24 -0.67
C PRO A 457 5.13 11.33 -2.07
N VAL A 458 4.37 12.39 -2.29
CA VAL A 458 4.07 12.90 -3.64
C VAL A 458 4.95 14.10 -3.93
N LEU A 459 5.51 14.15 -5.15
CA LEU A 459 6.36 15.25 -5.60
C LEU A 459 5.54 16.24 -6.43
N VAL A 460 5.80 17.53 -6.23
CA VAL A 460 5.26 18.59 -7.07
C VAL A 460 6.41 19.26 -7.80
N HIS A 461 6.23 19.36 -9.11
CA HIS A 461 7.21 19.90 -10.04
C HIS A 461 6.82 21.30 -10.53
N ASP A 462 7.80 22.12 -10.88
CA ASP A 462 7.57 23.34 -11.64
C ASP A 462 7.30 23.06 -13.14
N ALA A 463 7.12 24.13 -13.91
CA ALA A 463 6.87 24.04 -15.35
C ALA A 463 8.07 23.49 -16.15
N GLN A 464 9.25 23.42 -15.54
CA GLN A 464 10.48 22.86 -16.11
C GLN A 464 10.74 21.43 -15.62
N GLY A 465 9.80 20.84 -14.87
CA GLY A 465 9.91 19.49 -14.33
C GLY A 465 10.81 19.38 -13.09
N GLN A 466 11.35 20.47 -12.54
CA GLN A 466 12.17 20.38 -11.32
C GLN A 466 11.28 20.22 -10.09
N VAL A 467 11.68 19.33 -9.18
CA VAL A 467 10.98 19.13 -7.91
C VAL A 467 11.09 20.42 -7.08
N GLN A 468 9.94 20.93 -6.64
CA GLN A 468 9.86 22.10 -5.77
C GLN A 468 9.54 21.70 -4.34
N VAL A 469 8.55 20.83 -4.17
CA VAL A 469 8.07 20.38 -2.86
C VAL A 469 7.68 18.91 -2.89
N ALA A 470 7.74 18.28 -1.72
CA ALA A 470 7.15 16.97 -1.49
C ALA A 470 6.11 17.04 -0.37
N TYR A 471 5.05 16.25 -0.46
CA TYR A 471 4.09 16.07 0.63
C TYR A 471 4.01 14.61 1.04
N ALA A 472 3.96 14.34 2.34
CA ALA A 472 3.84 12.98 2.85
C ALA A 472 3.06 12.96 4.16
N GLY A 473 2.30 11.89 4.38
CA GLY A 473 1.59 11.66 5.63
C GLY A 473 2.46 10.94 6.66
N ASP A 474 2.00 10.87 7.91
CA ASP A 474 2.60 10.02 8.94
C ASP A 474 1.55 9.25 9.75
N LEU A 475 2.00 8.28 10.56
CA LEU A 475 1.12 7.46 11.39
C LEU A 475 0.45 8.23 12.54
N GLN A 476 0.83 9.49 12.78
CA GLN A 476 0.17 10.38 13.74
C GLN A 476 -0.90 11.27 13.08
N GLY A 477 -1.21 11.03 11.80
CA GLY A 477 -2.24 11.75 11.07
C GLY A 477 -1.81 13.15 10.62
N ARG A 478 -0.50 13.41 10.55
CA ARG A 478 0.03 14.70 10.08
C ARG A 478 0.38 14.61 8.60
N LEU A 479 0.03 15.64 7.86
CA LEU A 479 0.50 15.85 6.49
C LEU A 479 1.63 16.88 6.51
N TRP A 480 2.79 16.46 6.04
CA TRP A 480 4.01 17.25 6.02
C TRP A 480 4.26 17.84 4.64
N LYS A 481 4.90 19.00 4.61
CA LYS A 481 5.42 19.63 3.39
C LYS A 481 6.93 19.77 3.51
N PHE A 482 7.65 19.38 2.48
CA PHE A 482 9.10 19.50 2.40
C PHE A 482 9.46 20.41 1.24
N GLU A 483 10.33 21.38 1.49
CA GLU A 483 10.86 22.27 0.47
C GLU A 483 12.15 21.64 -0.07
N LEU A 484 12.13 21.28 -1.36
CA LEU A 484 13.22 20.55 -2.02
C LEU A 484 13.85 21.36 -3.16
N SER A 485 13.48 22.62 -3.32
CA SER A 485 14.06 23.49 -4.34
C SER A 485 15.52 23.86 -4.03
N GLY A 486 16.32 24.01 -5.08
CA GLY A 486 17.74 24.28 -4.97
C GLY A 486 18.56 23.08 -4.49
N GLY A 487 19.76 23.35 -3.98
CA GLY A 487 20.71 22.30 -3.61
C GLY A 487 20.45 21.64 -2.27
N ALA A 488 21.10 20.48 -2.07
CA ALA A 488 20.87 19.60 -0.92
C ALA A 488 20.99 20.28 0.44
N ALA A 489 21.76 21.36 0.60
CA ALA A 489 21.88 22.09 1.87
C ALA A 489 20.64 22.94 2.22
N GLY A 490 19.85 23.34 1.22
CA GLY A 490 18.65 24.16 1.39
C GLY A 490 17.39 23.36 1.71
N TRP A 491 17.39 22.04 1.46
CA TRP A 491 16.23 21.20 1.68
C TRP A 491 15.86 21.15 3.17
N ARG A 492 14.56 21.34 3.45
CA ARG A 492 14.03 21.44 4.81
C ARG A 492 12.55 21.08 4.88
N VAL A 493 12.10 20.81 6.09
CA VAL A 493 10.67 20.77 6.43
C VAL A 493 10.11 22.18 6.33
N ALA A 494 8.98 22.35 5.67
CA ALA A 494 8.30 23.64 5.55
C ALA A 494 7.76 24.11 6.92
N PHE A 495 7.26 25.35 6.94
CA PHE A 495 6.55 25.92 8.10
C PHE A 495 7.30 25.79 9.45
N ALA A 496 8.63 25.91 9.41
CA ALA A 496 9.50 25.79 10.58
C ALA A 496 9.32 24.47 11.37
N GLY A 497 8.92 23.39 10.70
CA GLY A 497 8.71 22.08 11.33
C GLY A 497 7.29 21.81 11.81
N GLU A 498 6.32 22.68 11.48
CA GLU A 498 4.89 22.43 11.70
C GLU A 498 4.26 21.66 10.53
N PRO A 499 3.30 20.75 10.77
CA PRO A 499 2.60 20.06 9.71
C PRO A 499 1.68 21.03 8.94
N LEU A 500 1.48 20.73 7.65
CA LEU A 500 0.50 21.43 6.82
C LEU A 500 -0.93 21.15 7.33
N PHE A 501 -1.19 19.90 7.69
CA PHE A 501 -2.50 19.45 8.15
C PHE A 501 -2.38 18.41 9.28
N GLN A 502 -3.36 18.41 10.18
CA GLN A 502 -3.53 17.41 11.23
C GLN A 502 -4.93 16.80 11.12
N ALA A 503 -4.99 15.50 10.84
CA ALA A 503 -6.22 14.71 10.87
C ALA A 503 -6.77 14.58 12.30
N ALA A 504 -8.01 14.07 12.42
CA ALA A 504 -8.55 13.79 13.76
C ALA A 504 -7.73 12.71 14.47
N ALA A 505 -7.82 12.66 15.80
CA ALA A 505 -7.13 11.62 16.57
C ALA A 505 -7.56 10.22 16.10
N GLY A 506 -6.60 9.29 15.98
CA GLY A 506 -6.87 7.93 15.50
C GLY A 506 -6.87 7.75 13.98
N GLN A 507 -6.43 8.77 13.23
CA GLN A 507 -6.45 8.74 11.76
C GLN A 507 -5.04 8.79 11.16
N PRO A 508 -4.30 7.67 11.16
CA PRO A 508 -2.98 7.61 10.54
C PRO A 508 -3.07 7.84 9.02
N ILE A 509 -2.10 8.52 8.42
CA ILE A 509 -2.01 8.68 6.97
C ILE A 509 -0.92 7.72 6.48
N SER A 510 -1.34 6.51 6.09
CA SER A 510 -0.39 5.45 5.67
C SER A 510 -0.16 5.37 4.16
N VAL A 511 -1.01 6.03 3.37
CA VAL A 511 -0.97 6.07 1.90
C VAL A 511 -0.31 7.35 1.39
N ALA A 512 0.18 7.33 0.15
CA ALA A 512 0.67 8.52 -0.51
C ALA A 512 -0.49 9.48 -0.81
N PRO A 513 -0.36 10.79 -0.56
CA PRO A 513 -1.32 11.77 -1.05
C PRO A 513 -1.23 11.90 -2.58
N VAL A 514 -2.32 12.37 -3.19
CA VAL A 514 -2.36 12.80 -4.59
C VAL A 514 -2.36 14.32 -4.61
N ALA A 515 -1.48 14.93 -5.41
CA ALA A 515 -1.43 16.37 -5.56
C ALA A 515 -2.04 16.79 -6.90
N VAL A 516 -3.07 17.65 -6.87
CA VAL A 516 -3.65 18.27 -8.07
C VAL A 516 -3.53 19.77 -7.97
N ARG A 517 -3.25 20.45 -9.09
CA ARG A 517 -3.22 21.91 -9.13
C ARG A 517 -4.62 22.46 -8.84
N HIS A 518 -4.71 23.38 -7.89
CA HIS A 518 -5.98 24.05 -7.60
C HIS A 518 -6.19 25.23 -8.56
N PRO A 519 -7.43 25.48 -9.06
CA PRO A 519 -7.71 26.57 -10.00
C PRO A 519 -7.34 27.97 -9.50
N GLN A 520 -7.42 28.19 -8.18
CA GLN A 520 -7.04 29.44 -7.53
C GLN A 520 -5.53 29.50 -7.14
N GLY A 521 -4.72 28.59 -7.69
CA GLY A 521 -3.29 28.45 -7.37
C GLY A 521 -3.03 27.53 -6.19
N GLY A 522 -1.78 27.08 -6.03
CA GLY A 522 -1.42 26.07 -5.03
C GLY A 522 -1.87 24.66 -5.46
N HIS A 523 -1.97 23.76 -4.48
CA HIS A 523 -2.29 22.35 -4.73
C HIS A 523 -3.37 21.84 -3.78
N LEU A 524 -4.32 21.08 -4.31
CA LEU A 524 -5.26 20.26 -3.57
C LEU A 524 -4.63 18.89 -3.35
N LEU A 525 -4.49 18.49 -2.08
CA LEU A 525 -3.87 17.24 -1.65
C LEU A 525 -4.96 16.29 -1.18
N LEU A 526 -5.13 15.17 -1.88
CA LEU A 526 -6.14 14.17 -1.61
C LEU A 526 -5.52 12.93 -0.98
N PHE A 527 -6.05 12.45 0.14
CA PHE A 527 -5.54 11.28 0.84
C PHE A 527 -6.63 10.69 1.75
N GLY A 528 -6.58 9.37 1.93
CA GLY A 528 -7.41 8.71 2.92
C GLY A 528 -6.61 8.36 4.17
N THR A 529 -7.32 8.14 5.27
CA THR A 529 -6.72 7.74 6.55
C THR A 529 -7.00 6.26 6.88
N GLY A 530 -6.19 5.76 7.79
CA GLY A 530 -6.18 4.42 8.31
C GLY A 530 -4.93 3.65 7.92
N LYS A 531 -4.75 2.50 8.54
CA LYS A 531 -3.61 1.62 8.31
C LYS A 531 -4.04 0.16 8.34
N PHE A 532 -3.31 -0.65 7.56
CA PHE A 532 -3.44 -2.11 7.54
C PHE A 532 -2.04 -2.73 7.43
N LEU A 533 -1.21 -2.40 8.42
CA LEU A 533 0.23 -2.60 8.43
C LEU A 533 0.66 -3.55 9.56
N GLU A 534 -0.11 -3.63 10.64
CA GLU A 534 0.18 -4.38 11.86
C GLU A 534 -0.92 -5.40 12.20
N ALA A 535 -0.58 -6.44 12.95
CA ALA A 535 -1.57 -7.42 13.42
C ALA A 535 -2.74 -6.80 14.20
N ALA A 536 -2.47 -5.73 14.96
CA ALA A 536 -3.50 -5.01 15.73
C ALA A 536 -4.54 -4.32 14.83
N ASP A 537 -4.18 -3.98 13.60
CA ASP A 537 -5.05 -3.24 12.67
C ASP A 537 -6.28 -4.05 12.26
N ARG A 538 -6.22 -5.38 12.36
CA ARG A 538 -7.35 -6.29 12.07
C ARG A 538 -8.51 -6.10 13.03
N MET A 539 -8.26 -5.59 14.23
CA MET A 539 -9.27 -5.37 15.27
C MET A 539 -9.57 -3.90 15.51
N ASP A 540 -8.86 -3.00 14.81
CA ASP A 540 -9.08 -1.57 14.90
C ASP A 540 -10.38 -1.19 14.19
N LEU A 541 -11.27 -0.54 14.92
CA LEU A 541 -12.57 -0.08 14.43
C LEU A 541 -12.69 1.46 14.46
N GLU A 542 -11.59 2.18 14.71
CA GLU A 542 -11.58 3.65 14.74
C GLU A 542 -12.05 4.25 13.40
N GLY A 543 -12.83 5.32 13.50
CA GLY A 543 -13.42 5.99 12.34
C GLY A 543 -12.39 6.72 11.50
N GLN A 544 -12.28 6.33 10.22
CA GLN A 544 -11.38 6.96 9.26
C GLN A 544 -12.13 7.92 8.33
N ALA A 545 -11.39 8.69 7.55
CA ALA A 545 -11.95 9.65 6.61
C ALA A 545 -11.08 9.78 5.35
N PHE A 546 -11.70 10.25 4.27
CA PHE A 546 -11.01 10.75 3.09
C PHE A 546 -10.95 12.27 3.13
N TYR A 547 -9.78 12.85 2.84
CA TYR A 547 -9.52 14.29 2.91
C TYR A 547 -9.07 14.83 1.56
N ALA A 548 -9.44 16.08 1.29
CA ALA A 548 -8.84 16.92 0.26
C ALA A 548 -8.50 18.29 0.86
N ILE A 549 -7.22 18.62 0.94
CA ILE A 549 -6.70 19.80 1.63
C ILE A 549 -6.00 20.74 0.64
N TRP A 550 -6.36 22.02 0.65
CA TRP A 550 -5.79 23.02 -0.23
C TRP A 550 -4.60 23.73 0.43
N ASP A 551 -3.39 23.41 -0.03
CA ASP A 551 -2.21 24.23 0.21
C ASP A 551 -2.22 25.43 -0.74
N ARG A 552 -2.67 26.59 -0.23
CA ARG A 552 -2.79 27.84 -0.97
C ARG A 552 -1.41 28.41 -1.35
N PRO A 553 -1.31 29.28 -2.36
CA PRO A 553 -0.11 30.08 -2.57
C PRO A 553 0.31 30.81 -1.28
N GLY A 554 1.60 30.69 -0.93
CA GLY A 554 2.15 31.19 0.34
C GLY A 554 2.08 30.19 1.50
N GLY A 555 1.15 29.23 1.47
CA GLY A 555 0.97 28.18 2.46
C GLY A 555 0.53 28.68 3.84
N GLN A 556 -0.21 27.83 4.57
CA GLN A 556 -0.54 28.06 5.98
C GLN A 556 -0.45 26.71 6.71
N PRO A 557 0.32 26.61 7.81
CA PRO A 557 0.38 25.38 8.57
C PRO A 557 -0.91 25.14 9.38
N ALA A 558 -0.97 23.98 10.03
CA ALA A 558 -1.96 23.64 11.04
C ALA A 558 -3.42 23.69 10.56
N ILE A 559 -3.67 23.34 9.29
CA ILE A 559 -5.05 23.11 8.82
C ILE A 559 -5.62 21.91 9.61
N GLY A 560 -6.85 22.02 10.09
CA GLY A 560 -7.55 20.94 10.77
C GLY A 560 -8.94 20.65 10.16
N PRO A 561 -9.65 19.61 10.61
CA PRO A 561 -10.97 19.26 10.09
C PRO A 561 -12.02 20.38 10.21
N ALA A 562 -11.84 21.31 11.17
CA ALA A 562 -12.72 22.46 11.35
C ALA A 562 -12.61 23.50 10.21
N ASP A 563 -11.52 23.48 9.44
CA ASP A 563 -11.30 24.37 8.29
C ASP A 563 -11.90 23.81 6.99
N LEU A 564 -12.50 22.61 7.03
CA LEU A 564 -12.96 21.87 5.87
C LEU A 564 -14.48 21.73 5.82
N LEU A 565 -15.02 21.56 4.62
CA LEU A 565 -16.39 21.12 4.43
C LEU A 565 -16.52 19.62 4.78
N ALA A 566 -17.48 19.28 5.63
CA ALA A 566 -17.80 17.89 5.93
C ALA A 566 -18.87 17.34 4.97
N GLN A 567 -18.47 16.44 4.07
CA GLN A 567 -19.41 15.62 3.31
C GLN A 567 -19.93 14.47 4.18
N ARG A 568 -21.02 13.82 3.74
CA ARG A 568 -21.71 12.77 4.49
C ARG A 568 -22.17 11.67 3.55
N ILE A 569 -22.00 10.41 3.95
CA ILE A 569 -22.77 9.31 3.36
C ILE A 569 -24.22 9.50 3.82
N THR A 570 -25.13 9.76 2.88
CA THR A 570 -26.53 10.07 3.19
C THR A 570 -27.38 8.81 3.25
N ASP A 571 -27.10 7.86 2.36
CA ASP A 571 -27.85 6.60 2.24
C ASP A 571 -26.94 5.45 1.78
N GLU A 572 -27.28 4.24 2.23
CA GLU A 572 -26.73 2.96 1.76
C GLU A 572 -27.91 2.04 1.40
N PHE A 573 -27.89 1.46 0.19
CA PHE A 573 -28.99 0.64 -0.30
C PHE A 573 -28.53 -0.39 -1.35
N ASP A 574 -29.30 -1.46 -1.52
CA ASP A 574 -29.00 -2.48 -2.52
C ASP A 574 -29.49 -2.05 -3.92
N THR A 575 -28.65 -2.31 -4.92
CA THR A 575 -28.98 -2.18 -6.34
C THR A 575 -28.73 -3.50 -7.06
N ALA A 576 -29.09 -3.60 -8.35
CA ALA A 576 -28.76 -4.76 -9.18
C ALA A 576 -27.24 -5.06 -9.26
N GLN A 577 -26.39 -4.09 -8.92
CA GLN A 577 -24.93 -4.20 -8.99
C GLN A 577 -24.29 -4.54 -7.64
N GLY A 578 -25.06 -4.58 -6.57
CA GLY A 578 -24.58 -4.73 -5.19
C GLY A 578 -24.98 -3.55 -4.31
N GLN A 579 -24.37 -3.48 -3.12
CA GLN A 579 -24.61 -2.38 -2.20
C GLN A 579 -24.03 -1.08 -2.75
N SER A 580 -24.79 0.00 -2.64
CA SER A 580 -24.47 1.31 -3.19
C SER A 580 -24.58 2.40 -2.14
N ARG A 581 -23.84 3.49 -2.34
CA ARG A 581 -23.76 4.66 -1.46
C ARG A 581 -24.16 5.94 -2.17
N GLN A 582 -24.90 6.78 -1.46
CA GLN A 582 -25.06 8.19 -1.81
C GLN A 582 -24.28 9.08 -0.84
N VAL A 583 -23.77 10.20 -1.36
CA VAL A 583 -23.02 11.20 -0.59
C VAL A 583 -23.68 12.56 -0.79
N SER A 584 -23.57 13.44 0.21
CA SER A 584 -24.08 14.81 0.15
C SER A 584 -23.53 15.57 -1.07
N GLN A 585 -24.28 16.59 -1.49
CA GLN A 585 -23.96 17.42 -2.66
C GLN A 585 -23.57 18.85 -2.29
N GLU A 586 -23.08 19.04 -1.06
CA GLU A 586 -22.63 20.35 -0.57
C GLU A 586 -21.40 20.82 -1.33
N ARG A 587 -21.27 22.13 -1.53
CA ARG A 587 -20.12 22.73 -2.24
C ARG A 587 -19.19 23.44 -1.27
N VAL A 588 -17.89 23.38 -1.57
CA VAL A 588 -16.86 24.06 -0.80
C VAL A 588 -16.89 25.55 -1.09
N ASP A 589 -16.96 26.37 -0.05
CA ASP A 589 -16.71 27.81 -0.12
C ASP A 589 -15.20 28.06 -0.01
N TRP A 590 -14.53 28.16 -1.16
CA TRP A 590 -13.09 28.39 -1.22
C TRP A 590 -12.62 29.75 -0.66
N SER A 591 -13.53 30.69 -0.36
CA SER A 591 -13.14 31.92 0.31
C SER A 591 -12.83 31.69 1.79
N THR A 592 -13.58 30.81 2.45
CA THR A 592 -13.50 30.55 3.89
C THR A 592 -12.88 29.20 4.23
N GLN A 593 -13.16 28.17 3.43
CA GLN A 593 -12.75 26.78 3.69
C GLN A 593 -11.43 26.42 3.00
N ARG A 594 -10.75 25.40 3.52
CA ARG A 594 -9.46 24.90 3.03
C ARG A 594 -9.57 23.55 2.35
N GLY A 595 -10.78 23.11 2.02
CA GLY A 595 -11.01 21.84 1.33
C GLY A 595 -12.24 21.12 1.87
N TRP A 596 -12.25 19.80 1.76
CA TRP A 596 -13.36 18.95 2.16
C TRP A 596 -12.87 17.63 2.74
N TYR A 597 -13.74 16.94 3.46
CA TYR A 597 -13.51 15.57 3.90
C TYR A 597 -14.80 14.78 3.94
N LEU A 598 -14.69 13.45 3.79
CA LEU A 598 -15.77 12.49 3.91
C LEU A 598 -15.41 11.48 5.02
N PRO A 599 -16.08 11.51 6.19
CA PRO A 599 -16.03 10.41 7.15
C PRO A 599 -16.51 9.12 6.49
N LEU A 600 -15.79 8.02 6.70
CA LEU A 600 -16.17 6.70 6.19
C LEU A 600 -17.29 6.09 7.06
N GLY A 601 -18.15 5.30 6.44
CA GLY A 601 -19.45 4.92 7.01
C GLY A 601 -19.40 3.67 7.90
N VAL A 602 -18.57 2.68 7.54
CA VAL A 602 -18.50 1.39 8.25
C VAL A 602 -17.42 1.42 9.33
N ALA A 603 -17.68 0.78 10.48
CA ALA A 603 -16.70 0.68 11.55
C ALA A 603 -15.42 -0.04 11.07
N GLY A 604 -14.26 0.56 11.33
CA GLY A 604 -12.98 0.04 10.84
C GLY A 604 -12.76 0.17 9.33
N GLU A 605 -13.68 0.81 8.60
CA GLU A 605 -13.47 1.18 7.20
C GLU A 605 -12.34 2.18 7.08
N ARG A 606 -11.43 1.95 6.13
CA ARG A 606 -10.20 2.72 5.96
C ARG A 606 -9.75 2.76 4.51
N VAL A 607 -8.85 3.68 4.19
CA VAL A 607 -8.22 3.78 2.88
C VAL A 607 -6.80 3.26 2.97
N THR A 608 -6.45 2.27 2.14
CA THR A 608 -5.14 1.61 2.17
C THR A 608 -4.38 1.69 0.84
N ARG A 609 -4.94 2.39 -0.15
CA ARG A 609 -4.33 2.66 -1.46
C ARG A 609 -4.47 4.14 -1.80
N ALA A 610 -3.55 4.65 -2.61
CA ALA A 610 -3.64 6.03 -3.09
C ALA A 610 -4.87 6.20 -4.00
N ALA A 611 -5.47 7.39 -3.97
CA ALA A 611 -6.57 7.72 -4.86
C ALA A 611 -6.08 7.89 -6.30
N GLN A 612 -7.01 7.89 -7.26
CA GLN A 612 -6.76 8.29 -8.64
C GLN A 612 -7.64 9.48 -9.00
N VAL A 613 -7.13 10.33 -9.88
CA VAL A 613 -7.85 11.51 -10.37
C VAL A 613 -8.00 11.38 -11.87
N SER A 614 -9.25 11.41 -12.33
CA SER A 614 -9.58 11.34 -13.75
C SER A 614 -10.76 12.25 -14.04
N ALA A 615 -10.63 13.09 -15.08
CA ALA A 615 -11.72 13.92 -15.59
C ALA A 615 -12.43 14.79 -14.52
N GLY A 616 -11.67 15.39 -13.59
CA GLY A 616 -12.24 16.22 -12.52
C GLY A 616 -12.96 15.44 -11.42
N ARG A 617 -12.74 14.13 -11.35
CA ARG A 617 -13.27 13.23 -10.32
C ARG A 617 -12.11 12.66 -9.50
N VAL A 618 -12.38 12.33 -8.25
CA VAL A 618 -11.51 11.50 -7.42
C VAL A 618 -12.14 10.12 -7.28
N LEU A 619 -11.33 9.10 -7.55
CA LEU A 619 -11.67 7.70 -7.40
C LEU A 619 -10.79 7.12 -6.30
N PHE A 620 -11.38 6.44 -5.33
CA PHE A 620 -10.61 5.77 -4.29
C PHE A 620 -11.32 4.51 -3.81
N THR A 621 -10.54 3.54 -3.35
CA THR A 621 -11.07 2.34 -2.71
C THR A 621 -10.97 2.43 -1.20
N THR A 622 -11.98 1.91 -0.52
CA THR A 622 -11.94 1.67 0.93
C THR A 622 -11.88 0.19 1.21
N ALA A 623 -11.46 -0.17 2.41
CA ALA A 623 -11.31 -1.52 2.89
C ALA A 623 -11.86 -1.63 4.30
N TYR A 624 -12.56 -2.72 4.60
CA TYR A 624 -13.03 -3.04 5.94
C TYR A 624 -13.06 -4.55 6.15
N LEU A 625 -13.04 -4.98 7.41
CA LEU A 625 -13.22 -6.38 7.78
C LEU A 625 -14.61 -6.52 8.40
N ARG A 626 -15.45 -7.41 7.84
CA ARG A 626 -16.71 -7.79 8.47
C ARG A 626 -16.38 -8.73 9.64
N SER A 627 -16.89 -8.39 10.81
CA SER A 627 -16.65 -9.13 12.04
C SER A 627 -17.85 -10.01 12.38
N ASP A 628 -18.03 -11.13 11.69
CA ASP A 628 -18.96 -12.17 12.14
C ASP A 628 -18.28 -13.10 13.17
N GLY A 629 -17.79 -12.48 14.26
CA GLY A 629 -17.49 -13.13 15.54
C GLY A 629 -16.91 -14.57 15.53
N GLN A 630 -15.64 -14.66 15.91
CA GLN A 630 -14.94 -15.86 16.42
C GLN A 630 -14.36 -16.86 15.44
N ASP A 631 -14.61 -16.78 14.14
CA ASP A 631 -13.86 -17.59 13.18
C ASP A 631 -12.89 -16.74 12.36
N ALA A 632 -11.60 -16.83 12.71
CA ALA A 632 -10.52 -16.24 11.94
C ALA A 632 -10.39 -16.86 10.52
N CYS A 633 -11.25 -17.83 10.17
CA CYS A 633 -11.41 -18.40 8.84
C CYS A 633 -12.47 -17.70 7.98
N LEU A 634 -13.37 -16.89 8.57
CA LEU A 634 -14.58 -16.32 7.94
C LEU A 634 -14.68 -14.79 7.98
N SER A 635 -13.61 -14.06 8.29
CA SER A 635 -13.64 -12.60 8.15
C SER A 635 -13.88 -12.20 6.69
N GLU A 636 -15.13 -11.94 6.32
CA GLU A 636 -15.49 -11.39 5.03
C GLU A 636 -14.88 -9.99 4.94
N ALA A 637 -13.77 -9.86 4.23
CA ALA A 637 -13.27 -8.54 3.87
C ALA A 637 -14.19 -7.93 2.81
N GLY A 638 -14.37 -6.62 2.88
CA GLY A 638 -15.12 -5.87 1.87
C GLY A 638 -14.44 -4.54 1.60
N GLY A 639 -14.97 -3.83 0.62
CA GLY A 639 -14.48 -2.50 0.30
C GLY A 639 -15.36 -1.80 -0.71
N TRP A 640 -15.29 -0.47 -0.74
CA TRP A 640 -16.08 0.35 -1.65
C TRP A 640 -15.19 0.96 -2.71
N LEU A 641 -15.66 1.03 -3.96
CA LEU A 641 -15.16 1.98 -4.94
C LEU A 641 -15.98 3.25 -4.79
N MET A 642 -15.33 4.36 -4.46
CA MET A 642 -15.95 5.67 -4.31
C MET A 642 -15.55 6.56 -5.49
N VAL A 643 -16.51 7.31 -6.05
CA VAL A 643 -16.30 8.28 -7.12
C VAL A 643 -17.00 9.59 -6.75
N LEU A 644 -16.21 10.63 -6.49
CA LEU A 644 -16.70 11.93 -6.04
C LEU A 644 -16.18 13.06 -6.94
N ASP A 645 -16.85 14.21 -6.88
CA ASP A 645 -16.31 15.44 -7.45
C ASP A 645 -14.97 15.81 -6.78
N LEU A 646 -13.96 16.12 -7.58
CA LEU A 646 -12.60 16.37 -7.09
C LEU A 646 -12.51 17.57 -6.14
N TYR A 647 -13.26 18.64 -6.40
CA TYR A 647 -13.11 19.91 -5.69
C TYR A 647 -14.08 20.05 -4.51
N SER A 648 -15.22 19.40 -4.54
CA SER A 648 -16.21 19.48 -3.46
C SER A 648 -16.29 18.22 -2.62
N GLY A 649 -15.91 17.05 -3.14
CA GLY A 649 -16.20 15.77 -2.50
C GLY A 649 -17.69 15.38 -2.58
N ALA A 650 -18.48 16.12 -3.35
CA ALA A 650 -19.89 15.88 -3.54
C ALA A 650 -20.14 14.64 -4.41
N MET A 651 -21.30 14.00 -4.20
CA MET A 651 -21.83 13.06 -5.18
C MET A 651 -22.11 13.77 -6.50
N LEU A 652 -21.73 13.13 -7.59
CA LEU A 652 -21.93 13.64 -8.93
C LEU A 652 -23.42 13.52 -9.33
N PRO A 653 -24.01 14.51 -10.03
CA PRO A 653 -25.45 14.54 -10.32
C PRO A 653 -25.89 13.60 -11.45
N THR A 654 -25.00 12.74 -11.95
CA THR A 654 -25.24 11.81 -13.06
C THR A 654 -24.81 10.41 -12.64
N ALA A 655 -25.52 9.38 -13.09
CA ALA A 655 -25.14 7.98 -12.87
C ALA A 655 -23.83 7.68 -13.62
N LEU A 656 -22.71 7.68 -12.89
CA LEU A 656 -21.38 7.43 -13.44
C LEU A 656 -20.91 6.00 -13.20
N LEU A 657 -21.27 5.41 -12.07
CA LEU A 657 -21.12 3.98 -11.84
C LEU A 657 -22.34 3.33 -12.48
N GLY A 658 -22.10 2.52 -13.53
CA GLY A 658 -23.10 2.19 -14.55
C GLY A 658 -24.47 1.86 -13.98
N SER A 659 -25.52 2.43 -14.53
CA SER A 659 -26.90 1.96 -14.30
C SER A 659 -27.48 1.44 -15.61
N ALA A 660 -26.70 0.68 -16.38
CA ALA A 660 -27.25 -0.07 -17.50
C ALA A 660 -27.84 -1.36 -16.93
N THR A 661 -29.09 -1.28 -16.46
CA THR A 661 -29.96 -2.46 -16.51
C THR A 661 -29.98 -2.88 -17.97
N ASP A 662 -29.46 -4.08 -18.23
CA ASP A 662 -29.42 -4.80 -19.50
C ASP A 662 -28.90 -4.03 -20.74
N GLY A 663 -28.30 -4.73 -21.70
CA GLY A 663 -27.77 -4.12 -22.93
C GLY A 663 -28.85 -3.59 -23.89
N GLN A 664 -30.00 -3.14 -23.37
CA GLN A 664 -31.06 -2.48 -24.10
C GLN A 664 -31.17 -1.06 -23.54
N GLY A 665 -30.61 -0.10 -24.26
CA GLY A 665 -30.96 1.29 -24.01
C GLY A 665 -32.46 1.45 -24.24
N ASP A 666 -33.20 1.83 -23.20
CA ASP A 666 -34.58 2.25 -23.38
C ASP A 666 -34.60 3.40 -24.40
N GLU A 667 -35.36 3.21 -25.48
CA GLU A 667 -35.44 4.08 -26.67
C GLU A 667 -35.94 5.52 -26.37
N ASN A 668 -36.09 5.87 -25.09
CA ASN A 668 -36.55 7.16 -24.60
C ASN A 668 -35.45 8.00 -23.92
N GLY A 669 -34.19 7.54 -23.85
CA GLY A 669 -33.07 8.36 -23.37
C GLY A 669 -33.16 8.75 -21.88
N ASP A 670 -33.87 7.97 -21.08
CA ASP A 670 -33.97 8.14 -19.63
C ASP A 670 -33.10 7.06 -18.96
N GLU A 671 -31.80 7.36 -18.77
CA GLU A 671 -30.91 6.59 -17.90
C GLU A 671 -31.39 6.73 -16.45
N THR A 672 -32.46 6.05 -16.07
CA THR A 672 -33.08 6.09 -14.73
C THR A 672 -32.33 5.26 -13.70
N GLY A 673 -31.00 5.33 -13.73
CA GLY A 673 -30.18 4.96 -12.59
C GLY A 673 -30.26 6.01 -11.49
N SER A 674 -30.44 5.58 -10.26
CA SER A 674 -30.13 6.47 -9.13
C SER A 674 -28.65 6.85 -9.19
N ALA A 675 -28.32 8.14 -9.15
CA ALA A 675 -26.94 8.57 -9.02
C ALA A 675 -26.36 8.01 -7.70
N ILE A 676 -25.22 7.34 -7.80
CA ILE A 676 -24.50 6.76 -6.67
C ILE A 676 -23.07 7.29 -6.65
N ALA A 677 -22.55 7.49 -5.45
CA ALA A 677 -21.18 7.93 -5.17
C ALA A 677 -20.24 6.77 -4.84
N GLY A 678 -20.79 5.60 -4.49
CA GLY A 678 -19.99 4.44 -4.17
C GLY A 678 -20.69 3.12 -4.46
N LEU A 679 -19.89 2.11 -4.75
CA LEU A 679 -20.34 0.75 -5.02
C LEU A 679 -19.45 -0.25 -4.27
N GLU A 680 -20.06 -1.17 -3.55
CA GLU A 680 -19.33 -2.22 -2.86
C GLU A 680 -18.68 -3.19 -3.86
N GLN A 681 -17.40 -3.49 -3.65
CA GLN A 681 -16.61 -4.35 -4.51
C GLN A 681 -16.65 -5.78 -3.96
N GLY A 682 -17.26 -6.71 -4.69
CA GLY A 682 -17.34 -8.14 -4.35
C GLY A 682 -16.03 -8.91 -4.49
N VAL A 683 -14.88 -8.28 -4.21
CA VAL A 683 -13.52 -8.83 -4.42
C VAL A 683 -12.71 -8.90 -3.14
N GLY A 684 -13.35 -8.87 -1.97
CA GLY A 684 -12.64 -8.84 -0.71
C GLY A 684 -11.96 -7.48 -0.47
N LEU A 685 -10.72 -7.49 0.01
CA LEU A 685 -9.93 -6.27 0.13
C LEU A 685 -9.57 -5.72 -1.27
N PRO A 686 -10.02 -4.51 -1.64
CA PRO A 686 -9.65 -3.92 -2.92
C PRO A 686 -8.18 -3.50 -2.96
N GLY A 687 -7.55 -3.72 -4.11
CA GLY A 687 -6.19 -3.30 -4.45
C GLY A 687 -6.14 -1.96 -5.18
N GLU A 688 -5.04 -1.73 -5.90
CA GLU A 688 -4.82 -0.55 -6.74
C GLU A 688 -5.88 -0.46 -7.84
N ILE A 689 -6.43 0.73 -8.07
CA ILE A 689 -7.33 0.97 -9.20
C ILE A 689 -6.52 0.93 -10.50
N LEU A 690 -7.02 0.25 -11.53
CA LEU A 690 -6.50 0.36 -12.90
C LEU A 690 -7.55 1.02 -13.78
N LEU A 691 -7.18 2.14 -14.40
CA LEU A 691 -8.02 2.83 -15.38
C LEU A 691 -7.62 2.39 -16.78
N LEU A 692 -8.60 1.94 -17.56
CA LEU A 692 -8.47 1.60 -18.96
C LEU A 692 -9.45 2.46 -19.76
N ASP A 693 -8.91 3.31 -20.62
CA ASP A 693 -9.68 4.09 -21.58
C ASP A 693 -10.10 3.19 -22.74
N VAL A 694 -11.40 3.05 -22.94
CA VAL A 694 -11.99 2.25 -24.02
C VAL A 694 -12.47 3.22 -25.10
N PRO A 695 -11.88 3.20 -26.31
CA PRO A 695 -12.35 4.03 -27.40
C PRO A 695 -13.79 3.65 -27.74
N ASP A 696 -14.65 4.66 -27.97
CA ASP A 696 -16.02 4.44 -28.44
C ASP A 696 -15.98 3.57 -29.71
N LEU A 697 -16.48 2.34 -29.61
CA LEU A 697 -16.79 1.54 -30.78
C LEU A 697 -17.92 2.28 -31.49
N ALA A 698 -17.62 2.91 -32.63
CA ALA A 698 -18.68 3.35 -33.53
C ALA A 698 -19.48 2.10 -33.91
N LEU A 699 -20.68 1.97 -33.36
CA LEU A 699 -21.64 0.94 -33.75
C LEU A 699 -22.49 1.51 -34.89
N ASP A 700 -22.74 0.70 -35.92
CA ASP A 700 -23.70 1.06 -36.94
C ASP A 700 -25.14 0.99 -36.41
N GLU A 701 -26.12 1.37 -37.23
CA GLU A 701 -27.55 1.34 -36.90
C GLU A 701 -28.08 -0.07 -36.56
N THR A 702 -27.27 -1.13 -36.75
CA THR A 702 -27.60 -2.51 -36.41
C THR A 702 -26.87 -3.01 -35.15
N GLY A 703 -26.12 -2.15 -34.47
CA GLY A 703 -25.34 -2.50 -33.28
C GLY A 703 -24.07 -3.30 -33.58
N GLN A 704 -23.62 -3.34 -34.84
CA GLN A 704 -22.36 -3.97 -35.23
C GLN A 704 -21.22 -2.93 -35.22
N PRO A 705 -19.98 -3.30 -34.85
CA PRO A 705 -18.83 -2.42 -34.98
C PRO A 705 -18.69 -1.97 -36.44
N VAL A 706 -18.57 -0.66 -36.68
CA VAL A 706 -18.35 -0.11 -38.03
C VAL A 706 -17.00 -0.64 -38.54
N SER A 707 -17.03 -1.67 -39.37
CA SER A 707 -15.86 -2.24 -40.01
C SER A 707 -15.39 -1.33 -41.15
N GLY A 708 -14.75 -0.21 -40.79
CA GLY A 708 -14.08 0.67 -41.75
C GLY A 708 -12.74 0.08 -42.17
N GLY A 709 -12.71 -0.65 -43.28
CA GLY A 709 -11.46 -1.12 -43.89
C GLY A 709 -10.52 0.05 -44.22
N GLY A 710 -9.29 0.00 -43.69
CA GLY A 710 -8.10 0.59 -44.29
C GLY A 710 -8.16 2.07 -44.67
N GLN A 711 -8.31 2.96 -43.69
CA GLN A 711 -7.64 4.27 -43.57
C GLN A 711 -8.22 4.98 -42.35
N GLY A 712 -7.74 4.60 -41.16
CA GLY A 712 -8.05 5.33 -39.93
C GLY A 712 -7.60 6.79 -40.06
N LEU A 713 -8.38 7.71 -39.50
CA LEU A 713 -7.92 9.07 -39.22
C LEU A 713 -6.68 8.97 -38.33
N PHE A 714 -5.49 8.99 -38.94
CA PHE A 714 -4.25 9.18 -38.22
C PHE A 714 -4.13 10.65 -37.87
N CYS A 715 -4.33 10.99 -36.59
CA CYS A 715 -3.77 12.20 -36.03
C CYS A 715 -2.25 11.97 -35.89
N ASP A 716 -1.45 12.60 -36.76
CA ASP A 716 0.00 12.66 -36.58
C ASP A 716 0.30 13.62 -35.42
N ASN A 717 0.78 13.08 -34.30
CA ASN A 717 1.12 13.83 -33.08
C ASN A 717 2.25 14.86 -33.26
N ARG A 718 2.79 15.06 -34.48
CA ARG A 718 3.86 16.04 -34.75
C ARG A 718 3.40 17.29 -35.51
N ARG A 719 2.13 17.44 -35.89
CA ARG A 719 1.61 18.67 -36.54
C ARG A 719 0.21 19.01 -36.02
N GLU A 720 0.03 20.20 -35.44
CA GLU A 720 -1.21 20.68 -34.79
C GLU A 720 -2.42 20.97 -35.73
N THR A 721 -2.59 20.25 -36.84
CA THR A 721 -3.78 20.41 -37.71
C THR A 721 -4.19 19.11 -38.38
N CYS A 722 -5.46 18.70 -38.19
CA CYS A 722 -6.11 17.65 -38.98
C CYS A 722 -6.60 18.23 -40.32
N GLN A 723 -6.25 17.62 -41.46
CA GLN A 723 -6.79 18.00 -42.76
C GLN A 723 -8.05 17.18 -43.09
N CYS A 724 -9.17 17.86 -43.33
CA CYS A 724 -10.40 17.26 -43.86
C CYS A 724 -10.40 17.28 -45.40
N PRO A 725 -10.91 16.23 -46.08
CA PRO A 725 -11.11 16.26 -47.54
C PRO A 725 -12.20 17.27 -47.94
N GLU A 726 -11.98 18.02 -49.02
CA GLU A 726 -12.73 19.21 -49.46
C GLU A 726 -14.21 19.01 -49.89
N ARG A 727 -14.88 17.88 -49.62
CA ARG A 727 -16.24 17.63 -50.19
C ARG A 727 -17.30 17.04 -49.27
N ALA A 728 -17.21 17.21 -47.96
CA ALA A 728 -18.34 16.96 -47.07
C ALA A 728 -18.76 18.24 -46.34
N SER A 729 -19.97 18.74 -46.62
CA SER A 729 -20.62 19.88 -45.98
C SER A 729 -21.02 19.64 -44.52
N ALA A 730 -20.30 18.78 -43.80
CA ALA A 730 -20.51 18.44 -42.39
C ALA A 730 -19.54 19.17 -41.42
N CYS A 731 -18.66 20.04 -41.93
CA CYS A 731 -17.71 20.80 -41.11
C CYS A 731 -18.15 22.26 -40.90
N LEU A 732 -19.39 22.48 -40.43
CA LEU A 732 -19.79 23.78 -39.89
C LEU A 732 -20.36 23.58 -38.48
N SER A 733 -19.68 24.24 -37.53
CA SER A 733 -19.98 24.44 -36.12
C SER A 733 -20.00 23.20 -35.21
N GLU A 734 -18.82 22.81 -34.74
CA GLU A 734 -18.58 22.59 -33.31
C GLU A 734 -17.06 22.57 -33.03
N HIS A 735 -16.61 23.48 -32.18
CA HIS A 735 -15.26 23.45 -31.63
C HIS A 735 -15.07 22.13 -30.87
N ARG A 736 -14.04 21.36 -31.28
CA ARG A 736 -13.40 20.23 -30.56
C ARG A 736 -14.17 19.80 -29.29
N ARG A 737 -15.21 18.97 -29.46
CA ARG A 737 -15.63 18.12 -28.35
C ARG A 737 -14.44 17.19 -28.07
N PRO A 738 -13.86 17.14 -26.86
CA PRO A 738 -12.97 16.03 -26.53
C PRO A 738 -13.77 14.76 -26.83
N ALA A 739 -13.18 13.83 -27.59
CA ALA A 739 -13.84 12.57 -27.91
C ALA A 739 -14.38 11.99 -26.59
N CYS A 740 -15.66 11.63 -26.58
CA CYS A 740 -16.24 11.01 -25.39
C CYS A 740 -15.58 9.63 -25.29
N VAL A 741 -14.85 9.39 -24.20
CA VAL A 741 -14.13 8.13 -23.96
C VAL A 741 -14.76 7.49 -22.74
N GLU A 742 -15.15 6.23 -22.91
CA GLU A 742 -15.61 5.39 -21.83
C GLU A 742 -14.41 4.90 -21.00
N GLN A 743 -14.52 4.91 -19.67
CA GLN A 743 -13.44 4.39 -18.81
C GLN A 743 -13.89 3.10 -18.14
N GLN A 744 -13.04 2.07 -18.19
CA GLN A 744 -13.17 0.89 -17.36
C GLN A 744 -12.27 1.01 -16.14
N VAL A 745 -12.88 0.87 -14.97
CA VAL A 745 -12.21 0.75 -13.68
C VAL A 745 -12.06 -0.73 -13.37
N ILE A 746 -10.83 -1.23 -13.34
CA ILE A 746 -10.51 -2.59 -12.93
C ILE A 746 -9.92 -2.53 -11.52
N THR A 747 -10.51 -3.25 -10.58
CA THR A 747 -10.04 -3.33 -9.20
C THR A 747 -9.69 -4.78 -8.85
N PRO A 748 -8.40 -5.17 -8.85
CA PRO A 748 -7.97 -6.43 -8.28
C PRO A 748 -8.23 -6.44 -6.78
N GLY A 749 -8.48 -7.61 -6.21
CA GLY A 749 -8.64 -7.79 -4.78
C GLY A 749 -8.52 -9.25 -4.40
N SER A 750 -8.45 -9.53 -3.10
CA SER A 750 -8.23 -10.87 -2.55
C SER A 750 -9.23 -11.94 -3.03
N GLY A 751 -10.39 -11.53 -3.54
CA GLY A 751 -11.45 -12.39 -4.07
C GLY A 751 -11.54 -12.44 -5.60
N GLY A 752 -10.72 -11.68 -6.34
CA GLY A 752 -10.78 -11.66 -7.81
C GLY A 752 -10.52 -10.28 -8.44
N LEU A 753 -11.23 -10.01 -9.54
CA LEU A 753 -11.18 -8.73 -10.27
C LEU A 753 -12.59 -8.18 -10.38
N ALA A 754 -12.82 -6.96 -9.90
CA ALA A 754 -14.04 -6.21 -10.09
C ALA A 754 -13.85 -5.27 -11.27
N ARG A 755 -14.89 -5.09 -12.08
CA ARG A 755 -14.85 -4.19 -13.23
C ARG A 755 -16.07 -3.31 -13.22
N GLN A 756 -15.85 -2.01 -13.32
CA GLN A 756 -16.90 -1.01 -13.34
C GLN A 756 -16.73 -0.12 -14.55
N ARG A 757 -17.82 0.05 -15.29
CA ARG A 757 -17.89 0.93 -16.45
C ARG A 757 -18.26 2.33 -15.97
N LEU A 758 -17.48 3.32 -16.36
CA LEU A 758 -17.74 4.73 -16.08
C LEU A 758 -18.23 5.44 -17.34
N THR A 759 -19.48 5.89 -17.32
CA THR A 759 -20.12 6.60 -18.44
C THR A 759 -19.67 8.06 -18.59
N ASN A 760 -19.77 8.52 -19.84
CA ASN A 760 -19.17 9.68 -20.52
C ASN A 760 -18.71 10.97 -19.79
N ASN A 761 -17.62 11.52 -20.35
CA ASN A 761 -16.83 12.70 -19.97
C ASN A 761 -17.39 14.06 -20.46
N CYS A 762 -18.37 14.07 -21.37
CA CYS A 762 -18.71 15.25 -22.18
C CYS A 762 -19.68 16.27 -21.54
N ARG A 763 -20.36 15.96 -20.43
CA ARG A 763 -21.29 16.90 -19.73
C ARG A 763 -20.67 17.62 -18.52
N PHE A 764 -19.48 17.23 -18.09
CA PHE A 764 -18.95 17.60 -16.78
C PHE A 764 -18.08 18.87 -16.78
N THR A 765 -17.34 19.15 -17.85
CA THR A 765 -16.39 20.27 -17.94
C THR A 765 -17.04 21.66 -18.00
N GLN A 766 -18.29 21.81 -18.46
CA GLN A 766 -19.00 23.10 -18.44
C GLN A 766 -19.66 23.42 -17.10
N ALA A 767 -20.04 22.40 -16.31
CA ALA A 767 -20.63 22.60 -14.99
C ALA A 767 -19.56 23.02 -13.97
N LEU A 768 -18.35 22.43 -14.02
CA LEU A 768 -17.25 22.75 -13.10
C LEU A 768 -16.83 24.23 -13.12
N TRP A 769 -16.75 24.82 -14.32
CA TRP A 769 -16.28 26.21 -14.47
C TRP A 769 -17.24 27.25 -13.89
N ARG A 770 -18.55 26.95 -13.84
CA ARG A 770 -19.56 27.82 -13.21
C ARG A 770 -19.65 27.65 -11.69
N GLN A 771 -19.02 26.62 -11.12
CA GLN A 771 -18.99 26.39 -9.67
C GLN A 771 -17.70 26.88 -9.01
N LEU A 772 -16.64 27.12 -9.79
CA LEU A 772 -15.33 27.60 -9.32
C LEU A 772 -15.21 29.14 -9.30
N MET A 773 -16.13 29.84 -9.97
CA MET A 773 -16.35 31.29 -9.95
C MET A 773 -17.53 31.62 -9.04
#